data_AF-W7BM64-F1
#
_entry.id   AF-W7BM64-F1
#
_cell.length_a   1.000
_cell.length_b   1.000
_cell.length_c   1.000
_cell.angle_alpha   90.00
_cell.angle_beta   90.00
_cell.angle_gamma   90.00
#
_symmetry.space_group_name_H-M   'P 1'
#
loop_
_entity.id
_entity.type
_entity.pdbx_description
1 polymer ?
#
loop_
_entity_poly.entity_id
_entity_poly.type
_entity_poly.pdbx_seq_one_letter_code
_entity_poly.pdbx_strand_id
1 'polypeptide(L)'
;MKTLLKSVIVTVGLTTVVLPISVLADEQPTADINSVTAKDGSQTINDDSIYVPKAEREGTFTGDLHAEQDTEAPIPDRSRMLNAKATYPNVNNYIKANNFTNAKLSSQIQSQFTKFNYRNGYGKPEGVVLHETANPNSTIQNEIDYMSGNWENAFVHTFIDKGNIIQIHPTDYGVWGAGRFANARFVQYELVEHKTFDEFARSINNYAYYTAYILDKYKLPIDSAETDGAGTVWTHNAVSKYLGGTTHTDPIGYFNKWGYSYNELLTLITEKYNAMSKDTIISNTPFPATTYANVKTAAGNTVWSAPFNTAGSNEVNPLSAYTGKNLKLLREAKTQSGTWYQFSIDGRTIGWVENKAVNIFYTPSMEQTANLTRYVNVPTESVYYFPVIDSSARKGNLAAYTNKPLTVHKQITLNGTLWYRLMNGSEAVGWVRASSLTTTVYDQIEYDKVMGATTYASVKTAAGNNVWTVPNGTLGASVVNPLSSYTGKNLKLIREAKTKKGIWYQFAIDGRTIGWVDSKAVSIFYTPSMEQTANLPRYVALPNDSIYYFPVVDSSTRKGDLKNYLNIKLTVHKQITVNGTLWFRLINGAESIGWVRAVSVTPTNYDQPVYDKTLTAYGKTKTTANQYIWKLVPNTYGINSKIAPLSNYSGKKLRILREAKTTGGLYYQISSNGQLLGWVDASALTKFYDGAIAEKPVNLTKKVANTAGVLYSFPVDDPPIKVGTLANFAGKTLTADRQANIEGKVWYRLKNGNVVIGWTLMANLK
;
A
#
# COMPACT_ATOMS: atom_id res chain seq x y z
N MET A 1 -3.26 21.34 -20.74
CA MET A 1 -1.79 21.48 -20.67
C MET A 1 -1.48 22.35 -19.47
N LYS A 2 -0.69 22.01 -18.44
CA LYS A 2 0.05 20.83 -17.96
C LYS A 2 0.09 21.06 -16.41
N THR A 3 -0.53 20.21 -15.58
CA THR A 3 0.12 19.33 -14.57
C THR A 3 1.20 20.01 -13.69
N LEU A 4 1.31 19.87 -12.36
CA LEU A 4 0.86 18.85 -11.39
C LEU A 4 1.06 19.39 -9.94
N LEU A 5 0.35 18.79 -8.97
CA LEU A 5 0.28 19.03 -7.53
C LEU A 5 1.61 19.09 -6.74
N LYS A 6 1.62 19.81 -5.61
CA LYS A 6 1.93 19.25 -4.27
C LYS A 6 1.42 20.12 -3.12
N SER A 7 1.12 19.43 -2.01
CA SER A 7 0.22 19.73 -0.91
C SER A 7 0.62 20.85 0.05
N VAL A 8 -0.40 21.44 0.68
CA VAL A 8 -0.37 22.47 1.72
C VAL A 8 -0.39 21.81 3.11
N ILE A 9 0.60 22.20 3.93
CA ILE A 9 0.61 22.60 5.36
C ILE A 9 -0.55 22.12 6.27
N VAL A 10 -0.24 21.62 7.47
CA VAL A 10 -0.63 22.20 8.78
C VAL A 10 -0.09 21.37 9.95
N THR A 11 0.53 22.09 10.88
CA THR A 11 1.01 21.75 12.22
C THR A 11 -0.14 21.24 13.12
N VAL A 12 0.08 20.16 13.85
CA VAL A 12 -0.75 19.71 15.00
C VAL A 12 0.25 19.10 15.99
N GLY A 13 0.50 19.63 17.19
CA GLY A 13 -0.48 19.84 18.26
C GLY A 13 -0.54 18.55 19.09
N LEU A 14 0.38 18.38 20.04
CA LEU A 14 0.37 17.26 20.99
C LEU A 14 -0.95 17.27 21.76
N THR A 15 -1.81 16.29 21.49
CA THR A 15 -2.96 15.97 22.33
C THR A 15 -2.64 14.73 23.17
N THR A 16 -2.62 14.96 24.48
CA THR A 16 -2.68 13.98 25.55
C THR A 16 -3.82 12.97 25.33
N VAL A 17 -3.48 11.68 25.33
CA VAL A 17 -4.44 10.59 25.57
C VAL A 17 -4.15 10.02 26.95
N VAL A 18 -5.14 10.21 27.83
CA VAL A 18 -5.23 9.62 29.16
C VAL A 18 -5.60 8.14 28.99
N LEU A 19 -4.83 7.24 29.61
CA LEU A 19 -5.21 5.87 29.90
C LEU A 19 -5.09 5.63 31.42
N PRO A 20 -5.98 4.82 32.02
CA PRO A 20 -6.23 4.80 33.45
C PRO A 20 -5.06 4.20 34.23
N ILE A 21 -4.69 4.88 35.30
CA ILE A 21 -3.81 4.38 36.36
C ILE A 21 -4.60 3.29 37.12
N SER A 22 -4.32 2.03 36.84
CA SER A 22 -4.43 0.99 37.86
C SER A 22 -3.10 0.95 38.61
N VAL A 23 -3.11 1.45 39.84
CA VAL A 23 -2.01 1.30 40.80
C VAL A 23 -1.88 -0.19 41.12
N LEU A 24 -0.97 -0.86 40.42
CA LEU A 24 -0.25 -1.99 40.97
C LEU A 24 1.15 -1.47 41.23
N ALA A 25 1.55 -1.50 42.50
CA ALA A 25 2.89 -1.17 42.93
C ALA A 25 3.87 -2.11 42.22
N ASP A 26 4.53 -1.59 41.19
CA ASP A 26 5.74 -2.20 40.67
C ASP A 26 6.87 -1.73 41.60
N GLU A 27 7.27 -2.59 42.51
CA GLU A 27 8.60 -2.52 43.07
C GLU A 27 9.58 -2.49 41.88
N GLN A 28 10.30 -1.39 41.71
CA GLN A 28 11.54 -1.46 40.96
C GLN A 28 12.38 -2.58 41.60
N PRO A 29 12.86 -3.58 40.83
CA PRO A 29 13.86 -4.46 41.38
C PRO A 29 15.09 -3.58 41.60
N THR A 30 15.43 -3.39 42.87
CA THR A 30 16.75 -2.93 43.28
C THR A 30 17.77 -3.74 42.49
N ALA A 31 18.61 -3.09 41.71
CA ALA A 31 19.75 -3.74 41.08
C ALA A 31 20.51 -4.49 42.17
N ASP A 32 20.51 -5.81 42.09
CA ASP A 32 21.26 -6.66 43.00
C ASP A 32 22.74 -6.41 42.70
N ILE A 33 23.34 -5.52 43.50
CA ILE A 33 24.69 -4.94 43.33
C ILE A 33 25.81 -5.98 43.38
N ASN A 34 25.47 -7.26 43.56
CA ASN A 34 26.39 -8.40 43.66
C ASN A 34 26.21 -9.39 42.50
N SER A 35 25.70 -8.96 41.34
CA SER A 35 25.47 -9.85 40.19
C SER A 35 25.94 -9.23 38.87
N VAL A 36 26.56 -10.06 38.02
CA VAL A 36 27.12 -9.64 36.72
C VAL A 36 26.46 -10.44 35.60
N THR A 37 26.05 -9.74 34.55
CA THR A 37 25.47 -10.35 33.33
C THR A 37 26.53 -10.52 32.25
N ALA A 38 26.52 -11.67 31.58
CA ALA A 38 27.39 -11.95 30.44
C ALA A 38 27.18 -10.94 29.31
N LYS A 39 28.22 -10.65 28.52
CA LYS A 39 28.19 -9.66 27.42
C LYS A 39 27.11 -9.96 26.36
N ASP A 40 26.82 -11.24 26.11
CA ASP A 40 25.76 -11.69 25.20
C ASP A 40 24.35 -11.67 25.82
N GLY A 41 24.22 -11.31 27.11
CA GLY A 41 22.97 -11.33 27.85
C GLY A 41 22.45 -12.73 28.19
N SER A 42 23.22 -13.79 27.94
CA SER A 42 22.74 -15.18 28.06
C SER A 42 22.65 -15.69 29.50
N GLN A 43 23.33 -15.05 30.45
CA GLN A 43 23.41 -15.49 31.83
C GLN A 43 23.74 -14.34 32.79
N THR A 44 23.09 -14.31 33.96
CA THR A 44 23.48 -13.47 35.11
C THR A 44 23.98 -14.37 36.22
N ILE A 45 25.13 -14.04 36.82
CA ILE A 45 25.78 -14.80 37.89
C ILE A 45 26.11 -13.86 39.05
N ASN A 46 25.73 -14.27 40.26
CA ASN A 46 26.09 -13.56 41.49
C ASN A 46 27.57 -13.76 41.85
N ASP A 47 28.20 -12.76 42.46
CA ASP A 47 29.61 -12.78 42.87
C ASP A 47 29.92 -13.90 43.87
N ASP A 48 28.95 -14.32 44.68
CA ASP A 48 29.07 -15.42 45.64
C ASP A 48 28.83 -16.81 45.02
N SER A 49 28.56 -16.88 43.71
CA SER A 49 28.24 -18.12 43.01
C SER A 49 29.41 -19.13 43.02
N ILE A 50 29.06 -20.42 43.01
CA ILE A 50 30.04 -21.52 42.90
C ILE A 50 30.88 -21.46 41.62
N TYR A 51 30.43 -20.73 40.60
CA TYR A 51 31.15 -20.55 39.33
C TYR A 51 32.31 -19.55 39.39
N VAL A 52 32.33 -18.72 40.43
CA VAL A 52 33.42 -17.80 40.73
C VAL A 52 34.52 -18.57 41.50
N PRO A 53 35.82 -18.38 41.23
CA PRO A 53 36.87 -19.02 42.03
C PRO A 53 36.75 -18.75 43.52
N LYS A 54 37.14 -19.72 44.36
CA LYS A 54 37.07 -19.57 45.82
C LYS A 54 37.86 -18.36 46.31
N ALA A 55 39.08 -18.17 45.79
CA ALA A 55 39.92 -17.05 46.19
C ALA A 55 39.33 -15.69 45.76
N GLU A 56 38.62 -15.62 44.63
CA GLU A 56 37.92 -14.40 44.20
C GLU A 56 36.74 -14.10 45.13
N ARG A 57 35.94 -15.11 45.49
CA ARG A 57 34.83 -14.95 46.46
C ARG A 57 35.30 -14.54 47.86
N GLU A 58 36.47 -15.03 48.29
CA GLU A 58 37.03 -14.77 49.62
C GLU A 58 37.95 -13.54 49.65
N GLY A 59 38.14 -12.84 48.52
CA GLY A 59 39.00 -11.67 48.42
C GLY A 59 40.50 -11.96 48.60
N THR A 60 40.91 -13.22 48.43
CA THR A 60 42.31 -13.69 48.53
C THR A 60 42.95 -13.93 47.15
N PHE A 61 42.23 -13.63 46.08
CA PHE A 61 42.71 -13.78 44.70
C PHE A 61 43.92 -12.88 44.44
N THR A 62 44.96 -13.50 43.90
CA THR A 62 46.25 -12.84 43.60
C THR A 62 46.52 -12.70 42.11
N GLY A 63 45.58 -13.15 41.26
CA GLY A 63 45.58 -12.84 39.83
C GLY A 63 45.02 -11.44 39.56
N ASP A 64 44.90 -11.06 38.29
CA ASP A 64 44.33 -9.77 37.90
C ASP A 64 42.89 -9.62 38.41
N LEU A 65 42.73 -8.98 39.56
CA LEU A 65 41.45 -8.51 40.10
C LEU A 65 40.94 -7.39 39.19
N HIS A 66 39.67 -7.51 38.75
CA HIS A 66 38.92 -6.55 37.94
C HIS A 66 39.21 -6.53 36.42
N ALA A 67 38.66 -7.51 35.71
CA ALA A 67 38.27 -7.38 34.30
C ALA A 67 37.00 -6.53 34.09
N GLU A 68 36.76 -5.51 34.93
CA GLU A 68 35.59 -4.60 34.80
C GLU A 68 35.86 -3.40 33.88
N GLN A 69 37.11 -3.17 33.45
CA GLN A 69 37.39 -2.24 32.37
C GLN A 69 37.43 -2.98 31.05
N ASP A 70 36.32 -2.86 30.30
CA ASP A 70 36.14 -3.29 28.91
C ASP A 70 37.19 -2.67 27.98
N THR A 71 38.41 -3.21 28.01
CA THR A 71 39.36 -3.06 26.92
C THR A 71 39.28 -4.32 26.07
N GLU A 72 38.91 -4.16 24.80
CA GLU A 72 38.89 -5.28 23.85
C GLU A 72 40.26 -5.96 23.82
N ALA A 73 40.24 -7.29 23.82
CA ALA A 73 41.42 -8.12 23.60
C ALA A 73 42.26 -7.58 22.41
N PRO A 74 43.57 -7.32 22.59
CA PRO A 74 44.41 -6.82 21.51
C PRO A 74 44.36 -7.73 20.28
N ILE A 75 44.28 -7.14 19.08
CA ILE A 75 44.28 -7.90 17.82
C ILE A 75 45.57 -8.72 17.73
N PRO A 76 45.50 -10.06 17.57
CA PRO A 76 46.68 -10.92 17.44
C PRO A 76 47.59 -10.47 16.28
N ASP A 77 48.90 -10.41 16.52
CA ASP A 77 49.91 -9.89 15.58
C ASP A 77 49.93 -10.68 14.25
N ARG A 78 49.20 -10.15 13.26
CA ARG A 78 49.05 -10.73 11.92
C ARG A 78 50.38 -10.87 11.18
N SER A 79 51.37 -10.03 11.50
CA SER A 79 52.69 -10.05 10.87
C SER A 79 53.52 -11.26 11.31
N ARG A 80 53.44 -11.65 12.60
CA ARG A 80 54.09 -12.86 13.13
C ARG A 80 53.56 -14.13 12.49
N MET A 81 52.24 -14.23 12.29
CA MET A 81 51.62 -15.39 11.64
C MET A 81 52.12 -15.57 10.19
N LEU A 82 52.19 -14.48 9.41
CA LEU A 82 52.67 -14.52 8.02
C LEU A 82 54.14 -14.96 7.93
N ASN A 83 55.00 -14.43 8.81
CA ASN A 83 56.41 -14.81 8.87
C ASN A 83 56.60 -16.28 9.29
N ALA A 84 55.83 -16.76 10.28
CA ALA A 84 55.89 -18.14 10.72
C ALA A 84 55.36 -19.12 9.66
N LYS A 85 54.31 -18.77 8.90
CA LYS A 85 53.79 -19.58 7.77
C LYS A 85 54.80 -19.74 6.63
N ALA A 86 55.71 -18.79 6.45
CA ALA A 86 56.82 -18.91 5.50
C ALA A 86 57.98 -19.77 6.04
N THR A 87 58.08 -19.91 7.37
CA THR A 87 59.20 -20.58 8.06
C THR A 87 58.93 -22.06 8.34
N TYR A 88 57.68 -22.42 8.66
CA TYR A 88 57.30 -23.78 9.06
C TYR A 88 56.37 -24.46 8.06
N PRO A 89 56.42 -25.81 7.94
CA PRO A 89 55.43 -26.56 7.18
C PRO A 89 54.00 -26.36 7.69
N ASN A 90 53.00 -26.65 6.85
CA ASN A 90 51.62 -26.72 7.33
C ASN A 90 51.47 -27.85 8.36
N VAL A 91 51.04 -27.48 9.57
CA VAL A 91 51.01 -28.37 10.74
C VAL A 91 50.09 -29.57 10.51
N ASN A 92 48.87 -29.36 9.99
CA ASN A 92 47.93 -30.46 9.75
C ASN A 92 48.45 -31.46 8.71
N ASN A 93 49.03 -30.95 7.62
CA ASN A 93 49.65 -31.80 6.61
C ASN A 93 50.84 -32.57 7.19
N TYR A 94 51.67 -31.92 8.03
CA TYR A 94 52.79 -32.57 8.70
C TYR A 94 52.34 -33.67 9.66
N ILE A 95 51.30 -33.43 10.48
CA ILE A 95 50.71 -34.43 11.38
C ILE A 95 50.25 -35.66 10.59
N LYS A 96 49.54 -35.45 9.48
CA LYS A 96 49.03 -36.52 8.61
C LYS A 96 50.16 -37.28 7.92
N ALA A 97 51.12 -36.56 7.33
CA ALA A 97 52.23 -37.18 6.61
C ALA A 97 53.09 -38.06 7.52
N ASN A 98 53.21 -37.70 8.80
CA ASN A 98 53.97 -38.48 9.79
C ASN A 98 53.14 -39.51 10.56
N ASN A 99 51.83 -39.67 10.25
CA ASN A 99 50.94 -40.64 10.89
C ASN A 99 51.02 -40.64 12.43
N PHE A 100 50.98 -39.47 13.05
CA PHE A 100 51.08 -39.36 14.51
C PHE A 100 49.97 -40.14 15.22
N THR A 101 50.37 -40.95 16.20
CA THR A 101 49.45 -41.61 17.12
C THR A 101 49.01 -40.63 18.20
N ASN A 102 47.78 -40.80 18.70
CA ASN A 102 47.30 -39.98 19.82
C ASN A 102 47.84 -40.54 21.14
N ALA A 103 48.21 -39.65 22.06
CA ALA A 103 48.51 -40.02 23.43
C ALA A 103 47.31 -40.71 24.10
N LYS A 104 47.58 -41.63 25.03
CA LYS A 104 46.53 -42.26 25.82
C LYS A 104 46.05 -41.29 26.90
N LEU A 105 44.74 -41.21 27.09
CA LEU A 105 44.15 -40.51 28.23
C LEU A 105 44.56 -41.23 29.51
N SER A 106 45.25 -40.52 30.39
CA SER A 106 45.55 -40.94 31.76
C SER A 106 44.92 -39.96 32.75
N SER A 107 44.97 -40.30 34.04
CA SER A 107 44.31 -39.50 35.06
C SER A 107 45.17 -39.35 36.31
N GLN A 108 45.18 -38.13 36.84
CA GLN A 108 45.79 -37.70 38.10
C GLN A 108 44.79 -36.81 38.85
N ILE A 109 43.62 -37.35 39.18
CA ILE A 109 42.53 -36.59 39.81
C ILE A 109 42.98 -35.99 41.15
N GLN A 110 42.80 -34.68 41.29
CA GLN A 110 43.06 -33.96 42.53
C GLN A 110 41.81 -33.98 43.42
N SER A 111 41.91 -34.61 44.59
CA SER A 111 40.76 -34.78 45.50
C SER A 111 40.34 -33.48 46.16
N GLN A 112 41.24 -32.51 46.31
CA GLN A 112 40.96 -31.21 46.93
C GLN A 112 40.15 -30.26 46.04
N PHE A 113 40.02 -30.54 44.74
CA PHE A 113 39.30 -29.65 43.83
C PHE A 113 37.80 -29.69 44.10
N THR A 114 37.19 -28.51 44.11
CA THR A 114 35.75 -28.37 44.29
C THR A 114 35.00 -29.01 43.12
N LYS A 115 33.92 -29.75 43.41
CA LYS A 115 33.03 -30.35 42.41
C LYS A 115 31.70 -29.61 42.39
N PHE A 116 31.33 -29.04 41.25
CA PHE A 116 30.06 -28.34 41.06
C PHE A 116 29.46 -28.62 39.69
N ASN A 117 28.14 -28.58 39.60
CA ASN A 117 27.43 -28.87 38.35
C ASN A 117 27.53 -27.70 37.37
N TYR A 118 27.56 -27.99 36.07
CA TYR A 118 27.25 -27.01 35.04
C TYR A 118 25.86 -26.42 35.24
N ARG A 119 25.57 -25.28 34.61
CA ARG A 119 24.27 -24.60 34.74
C ARG A 119 23.07 -25.44 34.29
N ASN A 120 23.30 -26.44 33.44
CA ASN A 120 22.26 -27.39 32.99
C ASN A 120 22.21 -28.69 33.82
N GLY A 121 23.04 -28.81 34.86
CA GLY A 121 23.16 -29.97 35.74
C GLY A 121 24.42 -30.81 35.51
N TYR A 122 24.55 -31.88 36.30
CA TYR A 122 25.66 -32.84 36.22
C TYR A 122 25.80 -33.44 34.82
N GLY A 123 27.03 -33.54 34.30
CA GLY A 123 27.34 -34.19 33.02
C GLY A 123 26.76 -33.50 31.78
N LYS A 124 26.38 -32.21 31.89
CA LYS A 124 25.75 -31.44 30.81
C LYS A 124 26.54 -30.17 30.43
N PRO A 125 27.81 -30.31 30.00
CA PRO A 125 28.52 -29.20 29.40
C PRO A 125 27.86 -28.79 28.07
N GLU A 126 28.03 -27.52 27.70
CA GLU A 126 27.54 -26.94 26.45
C GLU A 126 28.62 -26.90 25.36
N GLY A 127 29.86 -27.24 25.70
CA GLY A 127 31.01 -27.08 24.83
C GLY A 127 32.34 -27.25 25.55
N VAL A 128 33.40 -26.83 24.88
CA VAL A 128 34.77 -26.83 25.38
C VAL A 128 35.39 -25.44 25.30
N VAL A 129 36.33 -25.10 26.20
CA VAL A 129 37.23 -23.95 26.06
C VAL A 129 38.65 -24.43 25.82
N LEU A 130 39.25 -23.89 24.78
CA LEU A 130 40.60 -24.15 24.33
C LEU A 130 41.55 -23.12 24.95
N HIS A 131 42.48 -23.61 25.79
CA HIS A 131 43.52 -22.82 26.44
C HIS A 131 44.94 -23.22 26.04
N GLU A 132 45.89 -22.37 26.39
CA GLU A 132 47.31 -22.70 26.50
C GLU A 132 47.93 -22.04 27.75
N THR A 133 49.00 -22.64 28.25
CA THR A 133 49.60 -22.36 29.58
C THR A 133 50.34 -21.03 29.75
N ALA A 134 50.58 -20.31 28.66
CA ALA A 134 51.37 -19.09 28.49
C ALA A 134 52.79 -19.16 29.06
N ASN A 135 53.33 -20.37 29.25
CA ASN A 135 54.62 -20.61 29.87
C ASN A 135 55.51 -21.51 28.99
N PRO A 136 56.41 -20.92 28.17
CA PRO A 136 57.26 -21.69 27.25
C PRO A 136 58.34 -22.55 27.94
N ASN A 137 58.45 -22.49 29.27
CA ASN A 137 59.47 -23.18 30.04
C ASN A 137 58.93 -24.24 30.99
N SER A 138 57.61 -24.37 31.12
CA SER A 138 57.02 -25.39 31.99
C SER A 138 56.95 -26.76 31.31
N THR A 139 56.81 -27.77 32.15
CA THR A 139 56.40 -29.11 31.74
C THR A 139 54.96 -29.35 32.21
N ILE A 140 54.29 -30.35 31.63
CA ILE A 140 52.95 -30.74 32.06
C ILE A 140 52.85 -30.99 33.57
N GLN A 141 53.88 -31.59 34.18
CA GLN A 141 53.90 -31.84 35.62
C GLN A 141 54.08 -30.55 36.42
N ASN A 142 54.92 -29.61 35.95
CA ASN A 142 55.05 -28.31 36.62
C ASN A 142 53.73 -27.55 36.64
N GLU A 143 52.97 -27.59 35.54
CA GLU A 143 51.66 -26.96 35.47
C GLU A 143 50.63 -27.64 36.37
N ILE A 144 50.59 -28.97 36.39
CA ILE A 144 49.71 -29.74 37.29
C ILE A 144 50.05 -29.46 38.76
N ASP A 145 51.33 -29.47 39.13
CA ASP A 145 51.77 -29.23 40.51
C ASP A 145 51.43 -27.80 40.95
N TYR A 146 51.71 -26.81 40.08
CA TYR A 146 51.40 -25.41 40.34
C TYR A 146 49.89 -25.19 40.49
N MET A 147 49.09 -25.70 39.57
CA MET A 147 47.63 -25.60 39.62
C MET A 147 47.06 -26.32 40.83
N SER A 148 47.60 -27.49 41.20
CA SER A 148 47.14 -28.24 42.37
C SER A 148 47.40 -27.51 43.69
N GLY A 149 48.49 -26.73 43.76
CA GLY A 149 48.81 -25.85 44.90
C GLY A 149 48.01 -24.54 44.92
N ASN A 150 47.54 -24.06 43.77
CA ASN A 150 46.85 -22.76 43.60
C ASN A 150 45.39 -22.91 43.15
N TRP A 151 44.77 -24.06 43.37
CA TRP A 151 43.48 -24.43 42.78
C TRP A 151 42.31 -23.54 43.19
N GLU A 152 42.41 -22.87 44.34
CA GLU A 152 41.41 -21.91 44.81
C GLU A 152 41.31 -20.67 43.90
N ASN A 153 42.40 -20.37 43.15
CA ASN A 153 42.44 -19.32 42.14
C ASN A 153 41.93 -19.85 40.80
N ALA A 154 42.47 -20.99 40.33
CA ALA A 154 42.09 -21.56 39.05
C ALA A 154 42.44 -23.05 38.98
N PHE A 155 41.61 -23.82 38.28
CA PHE A 155 41.96 -25.16 37.84
C PHE A 155 41.20 -25.54 36.56
N VAL A 156 41.77 -26.46 35.78
CA VAL A 156 41.15 -26.99 34.55
C VAL A 156 40.88 -28.50 34.66
N HIS A 157 40.27 -29.09 33.63
CA HIS A 157 39.98 -30.52 33.62
C HIS A 157 41.20 -31.38 33.28
N THR A 158 41.98 -30.93 32.30
CA THR A 158 42.99 -31.76 31.64
C THR A 158 44.15 -30.89 31.16
N PHE A 159 45.36 -31.44 31.23
CA PHE A 159 46.53 -30.89 30.54
C PHE A 159 46.96 -31.78 29.39
N ILE A 160 47.44 -31.17 28.32
CA ILE A 160 47.82 -31.83 27.08
C ILE A 160 49.19 -31.33 26.64
N ASP A 161 50.09 -32.26 26.37
CA ASP A 161 51.40 -31.97 25.76
C ASP A 161 51.63 -32.87 24.53
N LYS A 162 52.85 -32.82 23.98
CA LYS A 162 53.29 -33.63 22.84
C LYS A 162 53.13 -35.16 23.02
N GLY A 163 53.11 -35.67 24.25
CA GLY A 163 53.14 -37.10 24.56
C GLY A 163 52.05 -37.59 25.51
N ASN A 164 51.33 -36.70 26.19
CA ASN A 164 50.46 -36.99 27.31
C ASN A 164 49.14 -36.22 27.21
N ILE A 165 48.07 -36.85 27.68
CA ILE A 165 46.77 -36.23 27.97
C ILE A 165 46.43 -36.67 29.40
N ILE A 166 46.53 -35.75 30.36
CA ILE A 166 46.40 -36.05 31.79
C ILE A 166 45.18 -35.31 32.35
N GLN A 167 44.14 -36.06 32.68
CA GLN A 167 42.94 -35.52 33.33
C GLN A 167 43.18 -35.37 34.83
N ILE A 168 42.97 -34.16 35.36
CA ILE A 168 43.11 -33.82 36.78
C ILE A 168 41.77 -33.50 37.46
N HIS A 169 40.70 -33.29 36.69
CA HIS A 169 39.33 -33.15 37.21
C HIS A 169 38.28 -33.86 36.33
N PRO A 170 37.24 -34.50 36.90
CA PRO A 170 36.19 -35.15 36.11
C PRO A 170 35.39 -34.14 35.28
N THR A 171 35.19 -34.42 33.98
CA THR A 171 34.51 -33.52 33.03
C THR A 171 33.00 -33.40 33.22
N ASP A 172 32.41 -34.20 34.10
CA ASP A 172 30.98 -34.12 34.43
C ASP A 172 30.66 -33.00 35.44
N TYR A 173 31.69 -32.39 36.03
CA TYR A 173 31.65 -31.21 36.88
C TYR A 173 32.36 -30.04 36.20
N GLY A 174 32.02 -28.81 36.57
CA GLY A 174 32.71 -27.60 36.10
C GLY A 174 34.05 -27.37 36.80
N VAL A 175 34.81 -26.41 36.26
CA VAL A 175 36.13 -26.00 36.76
C VAL A 175 36.25 -24.47 36.77
N TRP A 176 37.32 -23.93 37.34
CA TRP A 176 37.59 -22.49 37.39
C TRP A 176 38.77 -22.12 36.49
N GLY A 177 38.55 -21.94 35.18
CA GLY A 177 39.66 -21.68 34.24
C GLY A 177 39.42 -20.62 33.17
N ALA A 178 38.18 -20.16 32.97
CA ALA A 178 37.84 -19.25 31.87
C ALA A 178 36.85 -18.14 32.27
N GLY A 179 36.80 -17.79 33.55
CA GLY A 179 35.84 -16.83 34.09
C GLY A 179 34.44 -17.44 34.34
N ARG A 180 33.67 -16.77 35.21
CA ARG A 180 32.42 -17.29 35.80
C ARG A 180 31.39 -17.81 34.79
N PHE A 181 31.25 -17.15 33.65
CA PHE A 181 30.26 -17.54 32.63
C PHE A 181 30.67 -18.81 31.89
N ALA A 182 31.95 -18.96 31.55
CA ALA A 182 32.46 -20.17 30.91
C ALA A 182 32.56 -21.35 31.88
N ASN A 183 32.92 -21.10 33.15
CA ASN A 183 32.98 -22.10 34.22
C ASN A 183 31.62 -22.80 34.43
N ALA A 184 30.52 -22.08 34.22
CA ALA A 184 29.18 -22.63 34.29
C ALA A 184 28.79 -23.51 33.09
N ARG A 185 29.57 -23.49 31.99
CA ARG A 185 29.14 -24.02 30.68
C ARG A 185 30.05 -25.08 30.11
N PHE A 186 31.37 -24.99 30.27
CA PHE A 186 32.29 -25.66 29.34
C PHE A 186 33.32 -26.56 30.03
N VAL A 187 33.71 -27.61 29.31
CA VAL A 187 34.90 -28.40 29.64
C VAL A 187 36.15 -27.63 29.19
N GLN A 188 37.08 -27.39 30.10
CA GLN A 188 38.27 -26.55 29.88
C GLN A 188 39.55 -27.35 30.06
N TYR A 189 40.54 -27.18 29.19
CA TYR A 189 41.82 -27.87 29.25
C TYR A 189 42.95 -27.08 28.60
N GLU A 190 44.16 -27.34 29.09
CA GLU A 190 45.36 -26.56 28.81
C GLU A 190 46.30 -27.26 27.83
N LEU A 191 46.79 -26.52 26.84
CA LEU A 191 47.88 -26.95 25.97
C LEU A 191 49.22 -26.42 26.48
N VAL A 192 50.14 -27.32 26.80
CA VAL A 192 51.49 -26.94 27.25
C VAL A 192 52.30 -26.37 26.07
N GLU A 193 53.00 -25.26 26.31
CA GLU A 193 53.87 -24.66 25.30
C GLU A 193 55.13 -25.49 25.00
N HIS A 194 55.60 -25.44 23.75
CA HIS A 194 56.75 -26.22 23.27
C HIS A 194 57.78 -25.37 22.55
N LYS A 195 59.00 -25.92 22.41
CA LYS A 195 60.18 -25.19 21.91
C LYS A 195 60.52 -25.53 20.46
N THR A 196 59.98 -26.62 19.93
CA THR A 196 60.23 -27.06 18.55
C THR A 196 58.93 -27.31 17.78
N PHE A 197 59.01 -27.22 16.45
CA PHE A 197 57.85 -27.41 15.57
C PHE A 197 57.27 -28.83 15.67
N ASP A 198 58.11 -29.86 15.77
CA ASP A 198 57.64 -31.26 15.87
C ASP A 198 56.87 -31.49 17.17
N GLU A 199 57.37 -30.96 18.29
CA GLU A 199 56.69 -31.05 19.59
C GLU A 199 55.34 -30.32 19.55
N PHE A 200 55.29 -29.12 18.97
CA PHE A 200 54.05 -28.38 18.75
C PHE A 200 53.06 -29.17 17.89
N ALA A 201 53.50 -29.74 16.76
CA ALA A 201 52.63 -30.53 15.89
C ALA A 201 52.07 -31.77 16.60
N ARG A 202 52.89 -32.46 17.42
CA ARG A 202 52.43 -33.59 18.24
C ARG A 202 51.42 -33.17 19.30
N SER A 203 51.63 -32.02 19.96
CA SER A 203 50.70 -31.53 20.96
C SER A 203 49.38 -31.10 20.32
N ILE A 204 49.40 -30.44 19.17
CA ILE A 204 48.20 -30.13 18.37
C ILE A 204 47.44 -31.40 17.96
N ASN A 205 48.14 -32.47 17.58
CA ASN A 205 47.50 -33.76 17.28
C ASN A 205 46.71 -34.30 18.48
N ASN A 206 47.32 -34.29 19.67
CA ASN A 206 46.69 -34.74 20.91
C ASN A 206 45.55 -33.82 21.34
N TYR A 207 45.75 -32.51 21.20
CA TYR A 207 44.79 -31.47 21.56
C TYR A 207 43.52 -31.56 20.71
N ALA A 208 43.67 -31.69 19.39
CA ALA A 208 42.54 -31.87 18.48
C ALA A 208 41.82 -33.20 18.72
N TYR A 209 42.56 -34.28 19.03
CA TYR A 209 41.96 -35.57 19.37
C TYR A 209 41.13 -35.50 20.65
N TYR A 210 41.69 -34.91 21.70
CA TYR A 210 40.99 -34.80 22.98
C TYR A 210 39.76 -33.90 22.87
N THR A 211 39.86 -32.80 22.11
CA THR A 211 38.72 -31.94 21.81
C THR A 211 37.59 -32.73 21.15
N ALA A 212 37.91 -33.46 20.07
CA ALA A 212 36.95 -34.32 19.39
C ALA A 212 36.38 -35.39 20.34
N TYR A 213 37.20 -35.97 21.21
CA TYR A 213 36.79 -36.99 22.17
C TYR A 213 35.80 -36.43 23.20
N ILE A 214 36.01 -35.21 23.69
CA ILE A 214 35.09 -34.57 24.64
C ILE A 214 33.77 -34.21 23.95
N LEU A 215 33.82 -33.65 22.73
CA LEU A 215 32.62 -33.39 21.95
C LEU A 215 31.85 -34.69 21.71
N ASP A 216 32.51 -35.80 21.36
CA ASP A 216 31.84 -37.08 21.15
C ASP A 216 31.29 -37.64 22.47
N LYS A 217 32.06 -37.59 23.56
CA LYS A 217 31.63 -38.03 24.89
C LYS A 217 30.30 -37.39 25.29
N TYR A 218 30.15 -36.09 25.05
CA TYR A 218 28.95 -35.34 25.38
C TYR A 218 27.97 -35.17 24.20
N LYS A 219 28.27 -35.80 23.05
CA LYS A 219 27.47 -35.78 21.82
C LYS A 219 27.14 -34.35 21.35
N LEU A 220 28.09 -33.45 21.52
CA LEU A 220 28.02 -32.06 21.11
C LEU A 220 28.45 -31.94 19.65
N PRO A 221 27.69 -31.24 18.79
CA PRO A 221 28.13 -30.98 17.42
C PRO A 221 29.43 -30.17 17.41
N ILE A 222 30.12 -30.15 16.29
CA ILE A 222 31.20 -29.18 16.09
C ILE A 222 30.57 -27.88 15.61
N ASP A 223 30.60 -26.87 16.46
CA ASP A 223 30.10 -25.52 16.17
C ASP A 223 31.05 -24.50 16.80
N SER A 224 31.55 -23.56 16.01
CA SER A 224 32.63 -22.66 16.41
C SER A 224 32.08 -21.31 16.85
N ALA A 225 32.30 -20.97 18.12
CA ALA A 225 31.85 -19.69 18.66
C ALA A 225 32.74 -18.49 18.30
N GLU A 226 33.90 -18.72 17.67
CA GLU A 226 34.89 -17.67 17.35
C GLU A 226 34.33 -16.47 16.56
N THR A 227 33.28 -16.68 15.76
CA THR A 227 32.73 -15.63 14.88
C THR A 227 31.46 -14.96 15.40
N ASP A 228 30.58 -15.69 16.08
CA ASP A 228 29.24 -15.23 16.44
C ASP A 228 28.89 -15.41 17.92
N GLY A 229 29.80 -15.96 18.73
CA GLY A 229 29.56 -16.22 20.15
C GLY A 229 28.56 -17.34 20.40
N ALA A 230 28.30 -18.21 19.42
CA ALA A 230 27.42 -19.36 19.57
C ALA A 230 28.14 -20.64 19.12
N GLY A 231 28.01 -21.71 19.90
CA GLY A 231 28.55 -23.01 19.52
C GLY A 231 29.12 -23.80 20.69
N THR A 232 29.88 -24.82 20.36
CA THR A 232 30.39 -25.86 21.27
C THR A 232 31.91 -25.88 21.38
N VAL A 233 32.63 -25.18 20.49
CA VAL A 233 34.08 -25.04 20.52
C VAL A 233 34.42 -23.57 20.68
N TRP A 234 35.04 -23.24 21.82
CA TRP A 234 35.38 -21.88 22.21
C TRP A 234 36.88 -21.77 22.44
N THR A 235 37.49 -20.67 22.01
CA THR A 235 38.79 -20.25 22.54
C THR A 235 38.57 -19.38 23.77
N HIS A 236 39.58 -19.21 24.63
CA HIS A 236 39.50 -18.24 25.72
C HIS A 236 39.29 -16.82 25.18
N ASN A 237 39.88 -16.52 24.02
CA ASN A 237 39.62 -15.29 23.26
C ASN A 237 38.12 -15.08 22.95
N ALA A 238 37.42 -16.10 22.44
CA ALA A 238 35.99 -16.02 22.16
C ALA A 238 35.16 -15.83 23.45
N VAL A 239 35.56 -16.47 24.55
CA VAL A 239 34.93 -16.25 25.87
C VAL A 239 35.07 -14.79 26.30
N SER A 240 36.28 -14.23 26.28
CA SER A 240 36.54 -12.82 26.62
C SER A 240 35.71 -11.85 25.77
N LYS A 241 35.58 -12.15 24.47
CA LYS A 241 34.86 -11.32 23.51
C LYS A 241 33.34 -11.36 23.67
N TYR A 242 32.76 -12.55 23.83
CA TYR A 242 31.31 -12.73 23.74
C TYR A 242 30.62 -12.98 25.09
N LEU A 243 31.31 -13.57 26.07
CA LEU A 243 30.75 -13.81 27.41
C LEU A 243 31.26 -12.81 28.44
N GLY A 244 32.54 -12.43 28.36
CA GLY A 244 33.21 -11.61 29.38
C GLY A 244 33.58 -12.41 30.63
N GLY A 245 33.92 -11.72 31.72
CA GLY A 245 34.39 -12.33 32.98
C GLY A 245 35.83 -12.86 32.93
N THR A 246 36.56 -12.55 31.84
CA THR A 246 37.99 -12.80 31.59
C THR A 246 38.44 -11.90 30.43
N THR A 247 39.74 -11.63 30.34
CA THR A 247 40.38 -10.78 29.29
C THR A 247 41.40 -11.53 28.45
N HIS A 248 41.55 -12.82 28.70
CA HIS A 248 42.55 -13.68 28.09
C HIS A 248 42.31 -13.90 26.59
N THR A 249 43.38 -14.11 25.84
CA THR A 249 43.35 -14.25 24.35
C THR A 249 43.92 -15.56 23.84
N ASP A 250 44.25 -16.49 24.73
CA ASP A 250 44.70 -17.83 24.38
C ASP A 250 43.63 -18.59 23.57
N PRO A 251 44.05 -19.51 22.67
CA PRO A 251 45.43 -19.88 22.31
C PRO A 251 45.94 -19.17 21.04
N ILE A 252 45.31 -18.05 20.65
CA ILE A 252 45.49 -17.45 19.33
C ILE A 252 46.94 -17.00 19.10
N GLY A 253 47.56 -16.35 20.09
CA GLY A 253 48.94 -15.88 20.01
C GLY A 253 49.96 -17.01 19.87
N TYR A 254 49.79 -18.07 20.68
CA TYR A 254 50.66 -19.24 20.64
C TYR A 254 50.60 -19.97 19.29
N PHE A 255 49.40 -20.15 18.73
CA PHE A 255 49.26 -20.77 17.39
C PHE A 255 49.95 -19.93 16.30
N ASN A 256 49.79 -18.61 16.35
CA ASN A 256 50.41 -17.70 15.37
C ASN A 256 51.95 -17.79 15.36
N LYS A 257 52.60 -18.07 16.51
CA LYS A 257 54.07 -18.29 16.62
C LYS A 257 54.56 -19.45 15.73
N TRP A 258 53.71 -20.44 15.51
CA TRP A 258 54.00 -21.63 14.71
C TRP A 258 53.40 -21.60 13.31
N GLY A 259 52.87 -20.44 12.89
CA GLY A 259 52.17 -20.32 11.61
C GLY A 259 50.88 -21.13 11.55
N TYR A 260 50.30 -21.46 12.71
CA TYR A 260 49.07 -22.21 12.84
C TYR A 260 47.92 -21.29 13.25
N SER A 261 46.68 -21.68 12.98
CA SER A 261 45.50 -20.87 13.31
C SER A 261 44.40 -21.72 13.95
N TYR A 262 43.50 -21.06 14.68
CA TYR A 262 42.31 -21.72 15.24
C TYR A 262 41.47 -22.44 14.16
N ASN A 263 41.30 -21.84 12.98
CA ASN A 263 40.56 -22.48 11.87
C ASN A 263 41.22 -23.77 11.39
N GLU A 264 42.56 -23.81 11.36
CA GLU A 264 43.31 -25.03 11.04
C GLU A 264 43.13 -26.08 12.14
N LEU A 265 43.11 -25.68 13.42
CA LEU A 265 42.76 -26.58 14.52
C LEU A 265 41.35 -27.13 14.41
N LEU A 266 40.35 -26.28 14.15
CA LEU A 266 38.95 -26.67 14.00
C LEU A 266 38.77 -27.67 12.85
N THR A 267 39.53 -27.50 11.75
CA THR A 267 39.58 -28.47 10.65
C THR A 267 40.06 -29.84 11.16
N LEU A 268 41.16 -29.89 11.92
CA LEU A 268 41.70 -31.15 12.44
C LEU A 268 40.78 -31.80 13.49
N ILE A 269 40.16 -31.00 14.36
CA ILE A 269 39.12 -31.47 15.31
C ILE A 269 37.97 -32.11 14.52
N THR A 270 37.54 -31.46 13.44
CA THR A 270 36.43 -31.94 12.60
C THR A 270 36.73 -33.28 11.95
N GLU A 271 37.93 -33.43 11.38
CA GLU A 271 38.37 -34.71 10.83
C GLU A 271 38.40 -35.81 11.89
N LYS A 272 38.93 -35.53 13.07
CA LYS A 272 39.03 -36.50 14.17
C LYS A 272 37.66 -36.86 14.75
N TYR A 273 36.76 -35.91 14.93
CA TYR A 273 35.39 -36.13 15.41
C TYR A 273 34.58 -36.99 14.42
N ASN A 274 34.70 -36.71 13.12
CA ASN A 274 34.02 -37.48 12.10
C ASN A 274 34.49 -38.94 12.02
N ALA A 275 35.72 -39.23 12.47
CA ALA A 275 36.26 -40.58 12.60
C ALA A 275 35.80 -41.32 13.87
N MET A 276 35.10 -40.66 14.80
CA MET A 276 34.55 -41.27 16.02
C MET A 276 33.18 -41.95 15.77
N SER A 277 32.75 -42.80 16.71
CA SER A 277 31.56 -43.65 16.57
C SER A 277 30.25 -42.86 16.42
N LYS A 278 29.37 -43.32 15.53
CA LYS A 278 28.02 -42.74 15.32
C LYS A 278 27.07 -43.09 16.47
N ASP A 279 26.12 -42.19 16.74
CA ASP A 279 25.03 -42.41 17.67
C ASP A 279 24.04 -43.47 17.15
N THR A 280 23.34 -44.13 18.08
CA THR A 280 22.45 -45.25 17.81
C THR A 280 21.00 -44.86 18.07
N ILE A 281 20.11 -45.17 17.11
CA ILE A 281 18.65 -45.00 17.27
C ILE A 281 18.12 -46.16 18.11
N ILE A 282 17.56 -45.85 19.28
CA ILE A 282 16.93 -46.78 20.23
C ILE A 282 15.48 -47.06 19.82
N SER A 283 14.74 -46.04 19.39
CA SER A 283 13.36 -46.18 18.90
C SER A 283 13.03 -45.14 17.84
N ASN A 284 12.06 -45.46 16.99
CA ASN A 284 11.54 -44.55 15.98
C ASN A 284 10.07 -44.85 15.70
N THR A 285 9.16 -44.07 16.28
CA THR A 285 7.71 -44.33 16.27
C THR A 285 6.92 -43.15 15.68
N PRO A 286 5.83 -43.39 14.93
CA PRO A 286 4.92 -42.32 14.50
C PRO A 286 4.30 -41.58 15.68
N PHE A 287 3.97 -40.30 15.50
CA PHE A 287 3.13 -39.59 16.47
C PHE A 287 1.72 -40.21 16.53
N PRO A 288 1.15 -40.43 17.72
CA PRO A 288 -0.13 -41.15 17.87
C PRO A 288 -1.35 -40.35 17.39
N ALA A 289 -1.23 -39.03 17.32
CA ALA A 289 -2.25 -38.13 16.82
C ALA A 289 -1.59 -37.03 15.97
N THR A 290 -2.38 -36.38 15.12
CA THR A 290 -1.88 -35.26 14.32
C THR A 290 -1.38 -34.16 15.24
N THR A 291 -0.09 -33.85 15.14
CA THR A 291 0.58 -32.92 16.04
C THR A 291 1.28 -31.85 15.22
N TYR A 292 1.08 -30.58 15.58
CA TYR A 292 1.79 -29.46 14.97
C TYR A 292 2.62 -28.72 16.00
N ALA A 293 3.80 -28.31 15.57
CA ALA A 293 4.75 -27.53 16.34
C ALA A 293 5.22 -26.30 15.57
N ASN A 294 5.79 -25.35 16.29
CA ASN A 294 6.53 -24.22 15.73
C ASN A 294 7.97 -24.21 16.27
N VAL A 295 8.86 -23.50 15.59
CA VAL A 295 10.24 -23.33 16.06
C VAL A 295 10.22 -22.53 17.37
N LYS A 296 10.87 -23.08 18.41
CA LYS A 296 11.05 -22.44 19.72
C LYS A 296 12.42 -21.75 19.79
N THR A 297 13.47 -22.47 19.41
CA THR A 297 14.86 -21.99 19.51
C THR A 297 15.58 -22.27 18.20
N ALA A 298 15.75 -21.24 17.37
CA ALA A 298 16.36 -21.39 16.05
C ALA A 298 17.90 -21.36 16.08
N ALA A 299 18.49 -20.52 16.94
CA ALA A 299 19.94 -20.35 17.05
C ALA A 299 20.61 -21.67 17.49
N GLY A 300 21.73 -22.01 16.86
CA GLY A 300 22.51 -23.23 17.16
C GLY A 300 21.79 -24.55 16.85
N ASN A 301 20.64 -24.53 16.15
CA ASN A 301 19.87 -25.73 15.84
C ASN A 301 19.80 -26.01 14.34
N THR A 302 20.02 -27.27 13.97
CA THR A 302 20.10 -27.74 12.58
C THR A 302 19.05 -28.81 12.32
N VAL A 303 18.52 -28.84 11.09
CA VAL A 303 17.64 -29.89 10.59
C VAL A 303 18.48 -30.95 9.87
N TRP A 304 18.23 -32.21 10.17
CA TRP A 304 19.02 -33.34 9.70
C TRP A 304 18.18 -34.34 8.89
N SER A 305 18.81 -35.08 7.97
CA SER A 305 18.12 -36.12 7.17
C SER A 305 17.74 -37.35 8.00
N ALA A 306 18.46 -37.59 9.10
CA ALA A 306 18.21 -38.57 10.15
C ALA A 306 18.60 -37.93 11.50
N PRO A 307 18.19 -38.45 12.68
CA PRO A 307 18.63 -37.92 13.97
C PRO A 307 20.14 -37.64 14.00
N PHE A 308 20.56 -36.54 14.63
CA PHE A 308 21.95 -36.06 14.56
C PHE A 308 22.97 -37.16 14.92
N ASN A 309 24.09 -37.16 14.20
CA ASN A 309 25.22 -38.07 14.38
C ASN A 309 24.86 -39.57 14.28
N THR A 310 23.70 -39.93 13.73
CA THR A 310 23.35 -41.33 13.42
C THR A 310 23.78 -41.71 11.99
N ALA A 311 23.74 -43.01 11.67
CA ALA A 311 24.07 -43.49 10.32
C ALA A 311 23.15 -42.86 9.26
N GLY A 312 23.73 -42.26 8.21
CA GLY A 312 22.99 -41.57 7.14
C GLY A 312 22.47 -40.18 7.50
N SER A 313 22.82 -39.65 8.68
CA SER A 313 22.52 -38.28 9.07
C SER A 313 23.44 -37.30 8.32
N ASN A 314 22.82 -36.45 7.51
CA ASN A 314 23.43 -35.33 6.84
C ASN A 314 22.67 -34.05 7.19
N GLU A 315 23.37 -32.93 7.22
CA GLU A 315 22.76 -31.62 7.40
C GLU A 315 21.82 -31.32 6.22
N VAL A 316 20.62 -30.84 6.51
CA VAL A 316 19.62 -30.42 5.52
C VAL A 316 19.62 -28.91 5.39
N ASN A 317 19.42 -28.20 6.50
CA ASN A 317 19.40 -26.74 6.60
C ASN A 317 19.46 -26.31 8.08
N PRO A 318 19.85 -25.06 8.37
CA PRO A 318 19.64 -24.49 9.70
C PRO A 318 18.13 -24.41 10.02
N LEU A 319 17.77 -24.64 11.30
CA LEU A 319 16.36 -24.62 11.73
C LEU A 319 15.72 -23.23 11.55
N SER A 320 16.52 -22.18 11.58
CA SER A 320 16.09 -20.80 11.34
C SER A 320 15.35 -20.60 10.02
N ALA A 321 15.65 -21.41 8.99
CA ALA A 321 14.96 -21.40 7.70
C ALA A 321 13.46 -21.74 7.80
N TYR A 322 13.02 -22.36 8.89
CA TYR A 322 11.65 -22.80 9.13
C TYR A 322 10.93 -21.98 10.22
N THR A 323 11.53 -20.88 10.68
CA THR A 323 10.90 -19.96 11.64
C THR A 323 9.59 -19.39 11.08
N GLY A 324 8.54 -19.38 11.90
CA GLY A 324 7.20 -18.91 11.51
C GLY A 324 6.40 -19.88 10.63
N LYS A 325 6.93 -21.08 10.33
CA LYS A 325 6.20 -22.15 9.65
C LYS A 325 5.47 -23.05 10.66
N ASN A 326 4.43 -23.73 10.19
CA ASN A 326 3.74 -24.78 10.95
C ASN A 326 4.37 -26.13 10.59
N LEU A 327 5.00 -26.79 11.56
CA LEU A 327 5.70 -28.05 11.38
C LEU A 327 4.73 -29.18 11.77
N LYS A 328 4.29 -29.98 10.80
CA LYS A 328 3.51 -31.19 11.08
C LYS A 328 4.45 -32.30 11.51
N LEU A 329 4.40 -32.69 12.78
CA LEU A 329 5.25 -33.74 13.32
C LEU A 329 4.75 -35.11 12.88
N LEU A 330 5.67 -35.94 12.40
CA LEU A 330 5.39 -37.24 11.80
C LEU A 330 5.82 -38.39 12.70
N ARG A 331 7.05 -38.30 13.24
CA ARG A 331 7.68 -39.36 14.04
C ARG A 331 8.52 -38.79 15.17
N GLU A 332 8.63 -39.55 16.25
CA GLU A 332 9.59 -39.36 17.34
C GLU A 332 10.64 -40.47 17.27
N ALA A 333 11.92 -40.09 17.30
CA ALA A 333 13.03 -41.02 17.42
C ALA A 333 13.81 -40.72 18.70
N LYS A 334 14.11 -41.77 19.47
CA LYS A 334 15.01 -41.70 20.63
C LYS A 334 16.35 -42.29 20.23
N THR A 335 17.41 -41.55 20.49
CA THR A 335 18.81 -41.97 20.33
C THR A 335 19.44 -42.15 21.71
N GLN A 336 20.70 -42.59 21.80
CA GLN A 336 21.38 -42.58 23.09
C GLN A 336 21.58 -41.17 23.63
N SER A 337 21.71 -40.17 22.74
CA SER A 337 21.99 -38.78 23.11
C SER A 337 20.75 -37.89 23.31
N GLY A 338 19.60 -38.23 22.70
CA GLY A 338 18.41 -37.37 22.80
C GLY A 338 17.22 -37.80 21.95
N THR A 339 16.20 -36.93 21.94
CA THR A 339 14.93 -37.17 21.24
C THR A 339 14.76 -36.22 20.06
N TRP A 340 14.39 -36.77 18.91
CA TRP A 340 14.29 -36.09 17.63
C TRP A 340 12.90 -36.23 17.03
N TYR A 341 12.38 -35.16 16.44
CA TYR A 341 11.10 -35.14 15.75
C TYR A 341 11.28 -35.00 14.25
N GLN A 342 10.74 -35.95 13.49
CA GLN A 342 10.60 -35.82 12.05
C GLN A 342 9.41 -34.91 11.76
N PHE A 343 9.57 -33.95 10.86
CA PHE A 343 8.48 -33.05 10.49
C PHE A 343 8.32 -32.88 8.97
N SER A 344 7.13 -32.42 8.60
CA SER A 344 6.78 -32.00 7.25
C SER A 344 6.20 -30.60 7.25
N ILE A 345 6.29 -29.95 6.10
CA ILE A 345 5.66 -28.66 5.80
C ILE A 345 4.95 -28.83 4.46
N ASP A 346 3.69 -28.43 4.38
CA ASP A 346 2.90 -28.51 3.14
C ASP A 346 2.90 -29.92 2.52
N GLY A 347 2.86 -30.94 3.36
CA GLY A 347 2.86 -32.36 2.97
C GLY A 347 4.22 -32.93 2.56
N ARG A 348 5.28 -32.12 2.47
CA ARG A 348 6.64 -32.57 2.16
C ARG A 348 7.42 -32.83 3.45
N THR A 349 7.94 -34.05 3.60
CA THR A 349 8.86 -34.38 4.70
C THR A 349 10.16 -33.59 4.53
N ILE A 350 10.58 -32.89 5.59
CA ILE A 350 11.77 -32.02 5.56
C ILE A 350 12.97 -32.72 6.22
N GLY A 351 12.81 -33.20 7.45
CA GLY A 351 13.91 -33.80 8.20
C GLY A 351 13.57 -33.95 9.68
N TRP A 352 14.62 -34.09 10.47
CA TRP A 352 14.61 -34.31 11.92
C TRP A 352 15.16 -33.09 12.64
N VAL A 353 14.50 -32.71 13.72
CA VAL A 353 14.91 -31.62 14.61
C VAL A 353 14.85 -32.10 16.06
N GLU A 354 15.72 -31.57 16.92
CA GLU A 354 15.69 -31.92 18.34
C GLU A 354 14.39 -31.44 19.00
N ASN A 355 13.79 -32.27 19.86
CA ASN A 355 12.48 -31.97 20.43
C ASN A 355 12.45 -30.64 21.22
N LYS A 356 13.55 -30.29 21.89
CA LYS A 356 13.68 -29.07 22.71
C LYS A 356 13.73 -27.79 21.88
N ALA A 357 14.01 -27.89 20.58
CA ALA A 357 14.10 -26.75 19.65
C ALA A 357 12.74 -26.34 19.07
N VAL A 358 11.68 -27.11 19.34
CA VAL A 358 10.32 -26.84 18.87
C VAL A 358 9.33 -26.77 20.03
N ASN A 359 8.21 -26.10 19.82
CA ASN A 359 7.11 -26.02 20.77
C ASN A 359 5.84 -26.59 20.10
N ILE A 360 5.29 -27.65 20.70
CA ILE A 360 4.03 -28.25 20.22
C ILE A 360 2.88 -27.33 20.61
N PHE A 361 2.17 -26.80 19.60
CA PHE A 361 1.06 -25.86 19.82
C PHE A 361 -0.31 -26.46 19.51
N TYR A 362 -0.38 -27.60 18.82
CA TYR A 362 -1.65 -28.26 18.53
C TYR A 362 -1.53 -29.79 18.58
N THR A 363 -2.47 -30.39 19.31
CA THR A 363 -2.85 -31.79 19.27
C THR A 363 -4.37 -31.89 19.50
N PRO A 364 -5.09 -32.89 18.96
CA PRO A 364 -6.53 -33.05 19.13
C PRO A 364 -7.03 -33.04 20.58
N SER A 365 -6.20 -33.43 21.56
CA SER A 365 -6.58 -33.38 22.99
C SER A 365 -6.77 -31.96 23.52
N MET A 366 -6.29 -30.93 22.82
CA MET A 366 -6.48 -29.51 23.17
C MET A 366 -7.83 -28.96 22.71
N GLU A 367 -8.59 -29.72 21.91
CA GLU A 367 -9.87 -29.27 21.35
C GLU A 367 -10.98 -29.22 22.41
N GLN A 368 -11.62 -28.07 22.56
CA GLN A 368 -12.71 -27.88 23.51
C GLN A 368 -14.06 -28.15 22.83
N THR A 369 -15.01 -28.73 23.56
CA THR A 369 -16.39 -28.88 23.08
C THR A 369 -17.10 -27.52 23.01
N ALA A 370 -17.89 -27.34 21.97
CA ALA A 370 -18.77 -26.19 21.80
C ALA A 370 -20.15 -26.69 21.33
N ASN A 371 -21.19 -25.88 21.52
CA ASN A 371 -22.51 -26.14 20.97
C ASN A 371 -23.12 -24.82 20.51
N LEU A 372 -22.73 -24.40 19.31
CA LEU A 372 -23.11 -23.09 18.76
C LEU A 372 -23.68 -23.27 17.36
N THR A 373 -24.69 -22.48 17.00
CA THR A 373 -25.13 -22.36 15.61
C THR A 373 -24.48 -21.14 14.98
N ARG A 374 -23.93 -21.29 13.78
CA ARG A 374 -23.26 -20.25 13.00
C ARG A 374 -23.66 -20.32 11.53
N TYR A 375 -23.52 -19.19 10.84
CA TYR A 375 -23.75 -19.05 9.40
C TYR A 375 -22.50 -18.52 8.72
N VAL A 376 -22.33 -18.86 7.44
CA VAL A 376 -21.20 -18.40 6.63
C VAL A 376 -21.29 -16.87 6.43
N ASN A 377 -20.24 -16.15 6.83
CA ASN A 377 -20.04 -14.73 6.56
C ASN A 377 -19.01 -14.52 5.42
N VAL A 378 -18.02 -15.41 5.31
CA VAL A 378 -16.98 -15.35 4.27
C VAL A 378 -16.98 -16.66 3.47
N PRO A 379 -17.74 -16.76 2.36
CA PRO A 379 -17.84 -17.98 1.53
C PRO A 379 -16.52 -18.50 1.00
N THR A 380 -15.56 -17.59 0.78
CA THR A 380 -14.22 -17.91 0.25
C THR A 380 -13.26 -18.41 1.30
N GLU A 381 -13.64 -18.40 2.58
CA GLU A 381 -12.78 -18.88 3.66
C GLU A 381 -12.43 -20.35 3.43
N SER A 382 -11.14 -20.67 3.60
CA SER A 382 -10.66 -22.05 3.44
C SER A 382 -11.07 -22.91 4.63
N VAL A 383 -11.48 -24.13 4.31
CA VAL A 383 -11.82 -25.17 5.28
C VAL A 383 -10.65 -26.15 5.36
N TYR A 384 -10.27 -26.54 6.58
CA TYR A 384 -9.12 -27.40 6.84
C TYR A 384 -9.51 -28.67 7.62
N TYR A 385 -8.72 -29.73 7.50
CA TYR A 385 -8.87 -30.94 8.32
C TYR A 385 -8.49 -30.71 9.79
N PHE A 386 -7.59 -29.75 10.04
CA PHE A 386 -7.06 -29.37 11.35
C PHE A 386 -7.10 -27.84 11.47
N PRO A 387 -7.12 -27.25 12.68
CA PRO A 387 -7.17 -25.80 12.90
C PRO A 387 -5.82 -25.11 12.62
N VAL A 388 -5.13 -25.50 11.56
CA VAL A 388 -3.80 -25.02 11.19
C VAL A 388 -3.79 -24.71 9.70
N ILE A 389 -3.17 -23.59 9.32
CA ILE A 389 -2.95 -23.25 7.92
C ILE A 389 -1.77 -24.09 7.42
N ASP A 390 -2.10 -25.16 6.72
CA ASP A 390 -1.20 -26.07 6.01
C ASP A 390 -1.90 -26.43 4.69
N SER A 391 -1.21 -26.24 3.56
CA SER A 391 -1.82 -26.50 2.25
C SER A 391 -2.23 -27.97 2.06
N SER A 392 -1.49 -28.90 2.67
CA SER A 392 -1.80 -30.34 2.67
C SER A 392 -3.02 -30.69 3.54
N ALA A 393 -3.43 -29.79 4.45
CA ALA A 393 -4.60 -29.95 5.29
C ALA A 393 -5.84 -29.21 4.74
N ARG A 394 -5.75 -28.52 3.60
CA ARG A 394 -6.86 -27.77 3.02
C ARG A 394 -7.87 -28.70 2.34
N LYS A 395 -9.14 -28.60 2.72
CA LYS A 395 -10.25 -29.42 2.22
C LYS A 395 -11.11 -28.70 1.16
N GLY A 396 -11.21 -27.37 1.23
CA GLY A 396 -12.07 -26.59 0.33
C GLY A 396 -12.36 -25.19 0.85
N ASN A 397 -13.59 -24.69 0.63
CA ASN A 397 -14.07 -23.42 1.15
C ASN A 397 -15.53 -23.50 1.64
N LEU A 398 -16.05 -22.40 2.20
CA LEU A 398 -17.39 -22.34 2.80
C LEU A 398 -18.55 -22.09 1.82
N ALA A 399 -18.31 -21.93 0.52
CA ALA A 399 -19.32 -21.43 -0.42
C ALA A 399 -20.59 -22.29 -0.48
N ALA A 400 -20.44 -23.62 -0.49
CA ALA A 400 -21.56 -24.58 -0.55
C ALA A 400 -22.43 -24.61 0.73
N TYR A 401 -21.99 -23.92 1.79
CA TYR A 401 -22.67 -23.86 3.08
C TYR A 401 -23.31 -22.50 3.36
N THR A 402 -23.31 -21.60 2.38
CA THR A 402 -23.94 -20.29 2.49
C THR A 402 -25.42 -20.42 2.87
N ASN A 403 -25.86 -19.64 3.86
CA ASN A 403 -27.23 -19.64 4.42
C ASN A 403 -27.69 -20.96 5.07
N LYS A 404 -26.82 -21.95 5.24
CA LYS A 404 -27.12 -23.16 6.02
C LYS A 404 -26.75 -22.92 7.49
N PRO A 405 -27.58 -23.38 8.46
CA PRO A 405 -27.17 -23.40 9.86
C PRO A 405 -26.09 -24.46 10.04
N LEU A 406 -24.90 -24.04 10.49
CA LEU A 406 -23.79 -24.94 10.80
C LEU A 406 -23.61 -25.03 12.31
N THR A 407 -23.46 -26.25 12.81
CA THR A 407 -23.19 -26.48 14.23
C THR A 407 -21.69 -26.47 14.47
N VAL A 408 -21.23 -25.70 15.44
CA VAL A 408 -19.87 -25.76 15.97
C VAL A 408 -19.88 -26.75 17.12
N HIS A 409 -19.21 -27.89 16.95
CA HIS A 409 -19.11 -28.90 18.01
C HIS A 409 -17.78 -28.86 18.78
N LYS A 410 -16.78 -28.17 18.23
CA LYS A 410 -15.43 -28.04 18.77
C LYS A 410 -14.87 -26.67 18.46
N GLN A 411 -14.07 -26.14 19.36
CA GLN A 411 -13.34 -24.90 19.19
C GLN A 411 -11.94 -25.00 19.79
N ILE A 412 -11.03 -24.16 19.33
CA ILE A 412 -9.69 -23.99 19.91
C ILE A 412 -9.13 -22.63 19.53
N THR A 413 -8.35 -22.01 20.41
CA THR A 413 -7.59 -20.81 20.10
C THR A 413 -6.12 -21.16 19.94
N LEU A 414 -5.57 -20.93 18.74
CA LEU A 414 -4.17 -21.19 18.42
C LEU A 414 -3.51 -19.89 17.97
N ASN A 415 -2.41 -19.49 18.62
CA ASN A 415 -1.66 -18.27 18.32
C ASN A 415 -2.58 -17.03 18.18
N GLY A 416 -3.53 -16.86 19.10
CA GLY A 416 -4.50 -15.76 19.10
C GLY A 416 -5.68 -15.88 18.13
N THR A 417 -5.70 -16.92 17.27
CA THR A 417 -6.80 -17.15 16.33
C THR A 417 -7.78 -18.18 16.88
N LEU A 418 -9.05 -17.81 17.02
CA LEU A 418 -10.12 -18.74 17.35
C LEU A 418 -10.57 -19.53 16.11
N TRP A 419 -10.57 -20.85 16.23
CA TRP A 419 -11.01 -21.78 15.21
C TRP A 419 -12.25 -22.54 15.66
N TYR A 420 -13.16 -22.79 14.72
CA TYR A 420 -14.36 -23.60 14.90
C TYR A 420 -14.33 -24.80 13.97
N ARG A 421 -14.68 -25.97 14.51
CA ARG A 421 -14.94 -27.17 13.72
C ARG A 421 -16.44 -27.24 13.44
N LEU A 422 -16.78 -27.09 12.17
CA LEU A 422 -18.14 -27.02 11.68
C LEU A 422 -18.69 -28.39 11.30
N MET A 423 -19.97 -28.58 11.61
CA MET A 423 -20.81 -29.70 11.21
C MET A 423 -22.01 -29.20 10.41
N ASN A 424 -22.34 -29.91 9.34
CA ASN A 424 -23.58 -29.73 8.58
C ASN A 424 -24.47 -30.95 8.87
N GLY A 425 -25.36 -30.84 9.86
CA GLY A 425 -26.03 -32.01 10.43
C GLY A 425 -25.01 -32.95 11.08
N SER A 426 -24.94 -34.21 10.62
CA SER A 426 -23.96 -35.20 11.08
C SER A 426 -22.63 -35.18 10.29
N GLU A 427 -22.54 -34.43 9.19
CA GLU A 427 -21.36 -34.41 8.34
C GLU A 427 -20.32 -33.37 8.82
N ALA A 428 -19.06 -33.78 8.97
CA ALA A 428 -17.97 -32.87 9.30
C ALA A 428 -17.58 -32.00 8.09
N VAL A 429 -17.81 -30.70 8.19
CA VAL A 429 -17.35 -29.72 7.20
C VAL A 429 -15.84 -29.55 7.34
N GLY A 430 -15.36 -29.17 8.52
CA GLY A 430 -13.94 -28.99 8.84
C GLY A 430 -13.70 -27.78 9.74
N TRP A 431 -12.43 -27.46 9.96
CA TRP A 431 -11.99 -26.30 10.74
C TRP A 431 -11.94 -25.04 9.89
N VAL A 432 -12.46 -23.95 10.45
CA VAL A 432 -12.37 -22.60 9.87
C VAL A 432 -12.09 -21.58 10.97
N ARG A 433 -11.59 -20.40 10.58
CA ARG A 433 -11.46 -19.27 11.50
C ARG A 433 -12.85 -18.79 11.93
N ALA A 434 -13.06 -18.58 13.23
CA ALA A 434 -14.36 -18.17 13.75
C ALA A 434 -14.84 -16.82 13.16
N SER A 435 -13.91 -15.95 12.74
CA SER A 435 -14.19 -14.67 12.09
C SER A 435 -14.85 -14.79 10.71
N SER A 436 -14.81 -15.95 10.07
CA SER A 436 -15.48 -16.21 8.79
C SER A 436 -16.97 -16.53 8.93
N LEU A 437 -17.47 -16.51 10.16
CA LEU A 437 -18.81 -16.92 10.54
C LEU A 437 -19.55 -15.80 11.26
N THR A 438 -20.87 -15.87 11.25
CA THR A 438 -21.76 -14.92 11.93
C THR A 438 -22.89 -15.66 12.65
N THR A 439 -23.53 -14.98 13.59
CA THR A 439 -24.78 -15.44 14.24
C THR A 439 -26.02 -15.04 13.44
N THR A 440 -25.90 -14.08 12.51
CA THR A 440 -27.02 -13.55 11.72
C THR A 440 -27.25 -14.35 10.45
N VAL A 441 -28.51 -14.71 10.18
CA VAL A 441 -28.93 -15.28 8.89
C VAL A 441 -29.11 -14.16 7.88
N TYR A 442 -28.46 -14.28 6.72
CA TYR A 442 -28.69 -13.36 5.60
C TYR A 442 -29.95 -13.73 4.84
N ASP A 443 -30.67 -12.71 4.36
CA ASP A 443 -31.80 -12.90 3.47
C ASP A 443 -31.33 -13.51 2.13
N GLN A 444 -32.12 -14.44 1.58
CA GLN A 444 -31.84 -14.99 0.26
C GLN A 444 -32.41 -14.10 -0.84
N ILE A 445 -31.70 -14.07 -1.97
CA ILE A 445 -32.18 -13.46 -3.22
C ILE A 445 -32.99 -14.53 -3.95
N GLU A 446 -34.32 -14.37 -3.96
CA GLU A 446 -35.27 -15.29 -4.63
C GLU A 446 -35.08 -15.27 -6.15
N TYR A 447 -34.85 -14.08 -6.70
CA TYR A 447 -34.45 -13.90 -8.10
C TYR A 447 -33.66 -12.60 -8.24
N ASP A 448 -32.84 -12.53 -9.29
CA ASP A 448 -32.19 -11.33 -9.79
C ASP A 448 -32.23 -11.34 -11.32
N LYS A 449 -32.97 -10.41 -11.92
CA LYS A 449 -33.20 -10.34 -13.37
C LYS A 449 -32.89 -8.95 -13.92
N VAL A 450 -32.54 -8.90 -15.20
CA VAL A 450 -32.40 -7.64 -15.93
C VAL A 450 -33.77 -7.00 -16.11
N MET A 451 -33.84 -5.66 -16.06
CA MET A 451 -35.06 -4.92 -16.36
C MET A 451 -35.50 -5.19 -17.81
N GLY A 452 -36.73 -5.67 -18.00
CA GLY A 452 -37.25 -6.04 -19.32
C GLY A 452 -37.53 -4.86 -20.26
N ALA A 453 -37.58 -3.64 -19.73
CA ALA A 453 -37.70 -2.40 -20.48
C ALA A 453 -36.78 -1.34 -19.86
N THR A 454 -36.43 -0.32 -20.66
CA THR A 454 -35.64 0.81 -20.14
C THR A 454 -36.53 1.65 -19.22
N THR A 455 -36.24 1.61 -17.92
CA THR A 455 -37.04 2.30 -16.90
C THR A 455 -36.18 3.34 -16.20
N TYR A 456 -36.72 4.54 -16.01
CA TYR A 456 -36.10 5.58 -15.19
C TYR A 456 -36.96 5.88 -13.96
N ALA A 457 -36.28 6.10 -12.86
CA ALA A 457 -36.88 6.48 -11.59
C ALA A 457 -36.16 7.71 -11.00
N SER A 458 -36.83 8.37 -10.07
CA SER A 458 -36.27 9.41 -9.21
C SER A 458 -36.30 8.94 -7.76
N VAL A 459 -35.47 9.55 -6.91
CA VAL A 459 -35.56 9.35 -5.47
C VAL A 459 -36.92 9.84 -4.97
N LYS A 460 -37.64 8.98 -4.23
CA LYS A 460 -38.93 9.29 -3.59
C LYS A 460 -38.74 9.59 -2.11
N THR A 461 -38.02 8.71 -1.40
CA THR A 461 -37.79 8.83 0.04
C THR A 461 -36.31 8.64 0.35
N ALA A 462 -35.57 9.75 0.45
CA ALA A 462 -34.13 9.71 0.72
C ALA A 462 -33.82 9.37 2.19
N ALA A 463 -34.60 9.91 3.13
CA ALA A 463 -34.38 9.73 4.56
C ALA A 463 -34.46 8.26 4.97
N GLY A 464 -33.49 7.80 5.76
CA GLY A 464 -33.41 6.40 6.24
C GLY A 464 -33.04 5.37 5.16
N ASN A 465 -32.77 5.78 3.92
CA ASN A 465 -32.48 4.88 2.81
C ASN A 465 -31.04 5.05 2.32
N ASN A 466 -30.41 3.91 2.01
CA ASN A 466 -29.05 3.83 1.50
C ASN A 466 -29.04 3.13 0.14
N VAL A 467 -27.97 3.34 -0.61
CA VAL A 467 -27.61 2.54 -1.77
C VAL A 467 -26.63 1.48 -1.33
N TRP A 468 -26.83 0.25 -1.78
CA TRP A 468 -26.11 -0.92 -1.31
C TRP A 468 -25.37 -1.64 -2.45
N THR A 469 -24.30 -2.37 -2.11
CA THR A 469 -23.55 -3.19 -3.08
C THR A 469 -24.38 -4.34 -3.64
N VAL A 470 -25.21 -4.93 -2.79
CA VAL A 470 -26.25 -5.94 -3.07
C VAL A 470 -27.49 -5.60 -2.23
N PRO A 471 -28.67 -6.17 -2.47
CA PRO A 471 -29.87 -5.91 -1.64
C PRO A 471 -29.59 -5.96 -0.13
N ASN A 472 -30.06 -4.96 0.63
CA ASN A 472 -29.80 -4.88 2.07
C ASN A 472 -30.32 -6.13 2.80
N GLY A 473 -29.55 -6.62 3.77
CA GLY A 473 -29.85 -7.83 4.53
C GLY A 473 -29.37 -9.12 3.87
N THR A 474 -28.87 -9.07 2.63
CA THR A 474 -28.25 -10.22 1.96
C THR A 474 -26.74 -10.28 2.23
N LEU A 475 -26.12 -11.43 1.96
CA LEU A 475 -24.70 -11.65 2.21
C LEU A 475 -23.84 -10.71 1.34
N GLY A 476 -22.90 -9.99 1.97
CA GLY A 476 -22.03 -9.03 1.29
C GLY A 476 -22.65 -7.64 1.09
N ALA A 477 -23.83 -7.38 1.65
CA ALA A 477 -24.44 -6.05 1.64
C ALA A 477 -23.58 -5.06 2.43
N SER A 478 -23.13 -4.01 1.74
CA SER A 478 -22.45 -2.87 2.35
C SER A 478 -23.00 -1.57 1.74
N VAL A 479 -23.00 -0.50 2.54
CA VAL A 479 -23.49 0.81 2.09
C VAL A 479 -22.48 1.38 1.10
N VAL A 480 -22.97 1.71 -0.10
CA VAL A 480 -22.21 2.46 -1.12
C VAL A 480 -22.24 3.95 -0.78
N ASN A 481 -23.44 4.51 -0.58
CA ASN A 481 -23.68 5.90 -0.23
C ASN A 481 -25.11 6.08 0.32
N PRO A 482 -25.39 7.15 1.08
CA PRO A 482 -26.75 7.56 1.39
C PRO A 482 -27.54 7.85 0.10
N LEU A 483 -28.81 7.45 0.04
CA LEU A 483 -29.65 7.66 -1.14
C LEU A 483 -29.86 9.16 -1.45
N SER A 484 -29.79 10.02 -0.42
CA SER A 484 -29.88 11.47 -0.55
C SER A 484 -28.86 12.06 -1.54
N SER A 485 -27.70 11.45 -1.69
CA SER A 485 -26.64 11.84 -2.64
C SER A 485 -27.10 11.84 -4.10
N TYR A 486 -28.19 11.13 -4.41
CA TYR A 486 -28.75 10.97 -5.75
C TYR A 486 -30.09 11.70 -5.94
N THR A 487 -30.47 12.55 -4.98
CA THR A 487 -31.68 13.40 -5.09
C THR A 487 -31.57 14.32 -6.30
N GLY A 488 -32.64 14.40 -7.10
CA GLY A 488 -32.67 15.20 -8.33
C GLY A 488 -31.90 14.58 -9.51
N LYS A 489 -31.29 13.40 -9.36
CA LYS A 489 -30.70 12.65 -10.47
C LYS A 489 -31.74 11.73 -11.12
N ASN A 490 -31.50 11.37 -12.38
CA ASN A 490 -32.27 10.37 -13.12
C ASN A 490 -31.62 9.00 -12.93
N LEU A 491 -32.32 8.07 -12.28
CA LEU A 491 -31.81 6.74 -11.97
C LEU A 491 -32.27 5.79 -13.07
N LYS A 492 -31.36 5.33 -13.93
CA LYS A 492 -31.67 4.30 -14.93
C LYS A 492 -31.69 2.95 -14.22
N LEU A 493 -32.87 2.34 -14.10
CA LEU A 493 -32.99 1.01 -13.48
C LEU A 493 -32.52 -0.06 -14.47
N ILE A 494 -31.62 -0.92 -14.03
CA ILE A 494 -30.95 -1.92 -14.87
C ILE A 494 -31.24 -3.37 -14.45
N ARG A 495 -31.51 -3.62 -13.15
CA ARG A 495 -31.89 -4.93 -12.63
C ARG A 495 -32.94 -4.83 -11.54
N GLU A 496 -33.67 -5.92 -11.33
CA GLU A 496 -34.65 -6.12 -10.25
C GLU A 496 -34.29 -7.42 -9.51
N ALA A 497 -34.21 -7.34 -8.18
CA ALA A 497 -34.00 -8.49 -7.32
C ALA A 497 -35.08 -8.55 -6.24
N LYS A 498 -35.49 -9.76 -5.87
CA LYS A 498 -36.45 -9.99 -4.79
C LYS A 498 -35.79 -10.70 -3.63
N THR A 499 -36.05 -10.20 -2.43
CA THR A 499 -35.68 -10.79 -1.15
C THR A 499 -36.94 -10.98 -0.31
N LYS A 500 -36.83 -11.68 0.81
CA LYS A 500 -37.92 -11.80 1.79
C LYS A 500 -38.45 -10.43 2.27
N LYS A 501 -37.60 -9.39 2.30
CA LYS A 501 -37.96 -8.02 2.74
C LYS A 501 -38.63 -7.18 1.66
N GLY A 502 -38.50 -7.55 0.39
CA GLY A 502 -39.07 -6.79 -0.72
C GLY A 502 -38.22 -6.81 -1.98
N ILE A 503 -38.60 -5.92 -2.90
CA ILE A 503 -37.97 -5.75 -4.21
C ILE A 503 -36.90 -4.66 -4.13
N TRP A 504 -35.79 -4.90 -4.80
CA TRP A 504 -34.65 -3.99 -4.91
C TRP A 504 -34.39 -3.69 -6.38
N TYR A 505 -34.06 -2.45 -6.70
CA TYR A 505 -33.63 -2.05 -8.02
C TYR A 505 -32.15 -1.73 -8.04
N GLN A 506 -31.41 -2.33 -8.97
CA GLN A 506 -30.08 -1.85 -9.30
C GLN A 506 -30.22 -0.70 -10.29
N PHE A 507 -29.48 0.39 -10.06
CA PHE A 507 -29.54 1.55 -10.95
C PHE A 507 -28.16 2.03 -11.40
N ALA A 508 -28.16 2.73 -12.52
CA ALA A 508 -27.02 3.42 -13.11
C ALA A 508 -27.32 4.91 -13.30
N ILE A 509 -26.27 5.72 -13.30
CA ILE A 509 -26.30 7.15 -13.64
C ILE A 509 -25.19 7.38 -14.65
N ASP A 510 -25.51 8.05 -15.77
CA ASP A 510 -24.54 8.36 -16.84
C ASP A 510 -23.77 7.11 -17.32
N GLY A 511 -24.49 5.98 -17.44
CA GLY A 511 -23.93 4.70 -17.90
C GLY A 511 -23.13 3.92 -16.85
N ARG A 512 -22.90 4.47 -15.65
CA ARG A 512 -22.17 3.79 -14.56
C ARG A 512 -23.14 3.17 -13.56
N THR A 513 -23.04 1.87 -13.32
CA THR A 513 -23.76 1.17 -12.25
C THR A 513 -23.33 1.70 -10.88
N ILE A 514 -24.31 2.05 -10.05
CA ILE A 514 -24.08 2.63 -8.72
C ILE A 514 -24.32 1.60 -7.62
N GLY A 515 -25.47 0.92 -7.64
CA GLY A 515 -25.82 -0.05 -6.62
C GLY A 515 -27.32 -0.34 -6.57
N TRP A 516 -27.75 -0.99 -5.49
CA TRP A 516 -29.11 -1.42 -5.22
C TRP A 516 -29.83 -0.50 -4.25
N VAL A 517 -31.10 -0.22 -4.51
CA VAL A 517 -31.99 0.59 -3.67
C VAL A 517 -33.32 -0.12 -3.48
N ASP A 518 -33.96 0.06 -2.32
CA ASP A 518 -35.31 -0.46 -2.06
C ASP A 518 -36.30 0.15 -3.06
N SER A 519 -37.13 -0.68 -3.69
CA SER A 519 -38.11 -0.23 -4.68
C SER A 519 -39.09 0.81 -4.13
N LYS A 520 -39.37 0.79 -2.82
CA LYS A 520 -40.25 1.74 -2.14
C LYS A 520 -39.63 3.13 -1.98
N ALA A 521 -38.30 3.24 -2.06
CA ALA A 521 -37.57 4.49 -1.88
C ALA A 521 -37.41 5.30 -3.18
N VAL A 522 -37.83 4.75 -4.32
CA VAL A 522 -37.80 5.39 -5.63
C VAL A 522 -39.19 5.48 -6.25
N SER A 523 -39.38 6.39 -7.19
CA SER A 523 -40.60 6.55 -7.98
C SER A 523 -40.27 6.42 -9.46
N ILE A 524 -40.85 5.42 -10.12
CA ILE A 524 -40.71 5.26 -11.57
C ILE A 524 -41.48 6.37 -12.26
N PHE A 525 -40.80 7.14 -13.12
CA PHE A 525 -41.41 8.24 -13.87
C PHE A 525 -41.39 8.01 -15.39
N TYR A 526 -40.62 7.03 -15.87
CA TYR A 526 -40.60 6.65 -17.28
C TYR A 526 -40.42 5.15 -17.47
N THR A 527 -41.25 4.59 -18.33
CA THR A 527 -41.10 3.30 -19.01
C THR A 527 -41.75 3.44 -20.39
N PRO A 528 -41.32 2.72 -21.45
CA PRO A 528 -41.89 2.81 -22.78
C PRO A 528 -43.41 2.64 -22.86
N SER A 529 -44.02 1.92 -21.92
CA SER A 529 -45.48 1.76 -21.87
C SER A 529 -46.24 3.05 -21.54
N MET A 530 -45.57 4.09 -21.06
CA MET A 530 -46.15 5.42 -20.78
C MET A 530 -46.17 6.33 -22.02
N GLU A 531 -45.55 5.92 -23.13
CA GLU A 531 -45.45 6.73 -24.34
C GLU A 531 -46.79 6.82 -25.09
N GLN A 532 -47.20 8.04 -25.44
CA GLN A 532 -48.44 8.28 -26.19
C GLN A 532 -48.14 8.43 -27.68
N THR A 533 -49.01 7.90 -28.54
CA THR A 533 -48.93 8.13 -29.99
C THR A 533 -49.25 9.59 -30.32
N ALA A 534 -48.50 10.15 -31.27
CA ALA A 534 -48.75 11.46 -31.85
C ALA A 534 -48.59 11.37 -33.37
N ASN A 535 -49.10 12.36 -34.11
CA ASN A 535 -48.85 12.51 -35.53
C ASN A 535 -48.81 14.01 -35.88
N LEU A 536 -47.71 14.66 -35.51
CA LEU A 536 -47.59 16.11 -35.63
C LEU A 536 -46.39 16.47 -36.51
N PRO A 537 -46.58 17.24 -37.61
CA PRO A 537 -45.47 17.74 -38.40
C PRO A 537 -44.72 18.82 -37.62
N ARG A 538 -43.39 18.75 -37.60
CA ARG A 538 -42.50 19.69 -36.91
C ARG A 538 -41.23 19.96 -37.70
N TYR A 539 -40.65 21.14 -37.47
CA TYR A 539 -39.35 21.57 -37.97
C TYR A 539 -38.42 21.88 -36.79
N VAL A 540 -37.10 21.80 -37.00
CA VAL A 540 -36.11 22.14 -35.98
C VAL A 540 -36.18 23.62 -35.62
N ALA A 541 -36.33 23.92 -34.33
CA ALA A 541 -36.26 25.29 -33.79
C ALA A 541 -34.94 25.59 -33.09
N LEU A 542 -34.39 24.60 -32.40
CA LEU A 542 -33.14 24.71 -31.65
C LEU A 542 -32.12 23.70 -32.20
N PRO A 543 -31.31 24.06 -33.21
CA PRO A 543 -30.39 23.12 -33.85
C PRO A 543 -29.35 22.50 -32.91
N ASN A 544 -28.95 23.22 -31.87
CA ASN A 544 -27.94 22.76 -30.92
C ASN A 544 -28.51 21.89 -29.79
N ASP A 545 -29.83 21.73 -29.71
CA ASP A 545 -30.45 20.90 -28.67
C ASP A 545 -30.17 19.42 -28.92
N SER A 546 -30.02 18.69 -27.82
CA SER A 546 -29.61 17.29 -27.86
C SER A 546 -30.77 16.35 -28.18
N ILE A 547 -30.44 15.32 -28.95
CA ILE A 547 -31.29 14.17 -29.24
C ILE A 547 -30.90 13.04 -28.30
N TYR A 548 -31.87 12.32 -27.74
CA TYR A 548 -31.67 11.22 -26.81
C TYR A 548 -32.34 9.93 -27.28
N TYR A 549 -31.85 8.77 -26.84
CA TYR A 549 -32.54 7.49 -27.07
C TYR A 549 -33.84 7.37 -26.28
N PHE A 550 -33.96 8.08 -25.15
CA PHE A 550 -35.11 8.07 -24.25
C PHE A 550 -35.47 9.51 -23.84
N PRO A 551 -36.70 9.80 -23.38
CA PRO A 551 -37.18 11.14 -23.03
C PRO A 551 -36.66 11.61 -21.66
N VAL A 552 -35.36 11.43 -21.41
CA VAL A 552 -34.68 11.72 -20.16
C VAL A 552 -33.30 12.27 -20.49
N VAL A 553 -32.90 13.35 -19.80
CA VAL A 553 -31.53 13.87 -19.91
C VAL A 553 -30.59 12.91 -19.17
N ASP A 554 -29.90 12.08 -19.95
CA ASP A 554 -28.85 11.17 -19.50
C ASP A 554 -27.74 11.18 -20.57
N SER A 555 -26.52 11.54 -20.16
CA SER A 555 -25.40 11.69 -21.07
C SER A 555 -25.07 10.40 -21.82
N SER A 556 -25.29 9.24 -21.20
CA SER A 556 -25.09 7.92 -21.80
C SER A 556 -26.08 7.60 -22.91
N THR A 557 -27.14 8.40 -23.06
CA THR A 557 -28.20 8.20 -24.04
C THR A 557 -28.26 9.30 -25.09
N ARG A 558 -27.32 10.24 -25.09
CA ARG A 558 -27.25 11.32 -26.07
C ARG A 558 -26.82 10.79 -27.44
N LYS A 559 -27.66 10.98 -28.46
CA LYS A 559 -27.40 10.60 -29.86
C LYS A 559 -26.68 11.67 -30.68
N GLY A 560 -26.79 12.93 -30.30
CA GLY A 560 -26.27 14.05 -31.11
C GLY A 560 -27.07 15.34 -30.88
N ASP A 561 -27.04 16.23 -31.86
CA ASP A 561 -27.85 17.46 -31.90
C ASP A 561 -28.74 17.51 -33.16
N LEU A 562 -29.60 18.53 -33.26
CA LEU A 562 -30.61 18.67 -34.31
C LEU A 562 -30.11 19.34 -35.61
N LYS A 563 -28.82 19.68 -35.73
CA LYS A 563 -28.29 20.45 -36.89
C LYS A 563 -28.50 19.78 -38.23
N ASN A 564 -28.39 18.46 -38.28
CA ASN A 564 -28.52 17.70 -39.52
C ASN A 564 -29.98 17.57 -40.01
N TYR A 565 -30.93 18.05 -39.22
CA TYR A 565 -32.37 17.95 -39.51
C TYR A 565 -33.01 19.32 -39.78
N LEU A 566 -32.19 20.35 -40.02
CA LEU A 566 -32.65 21.68 -40.40
C LEU A 566 -33.43 21.63 -41.72
N ASN A 567 -34.55 22.36 -41.78
CA ASN A 567 -35.44 22.46 -42.95
C ASN A 567 -36.09 21.15 -43.41
N ILE A 568 -35.96 20.07 -42.64
CA ILE A 568 -36.66 18.82 -42.90
C ILE A 568 -37.98 18.83 -42.14
N LYS A 569 -39.08 18.47 -42.83
CA LYS A 569 -40.36 18.22 -42.19
C LYS A 569 -40.29 16.88 -41.46
N LEU A 570 -40.16 16.93 -40.14
CA LEU A 570 -40.12 15.75 -39.28
C LEU A 570 -41.52 15.43 -38.76
N THR A 571 -41.75 14.16 -38.40
CA THR A 571 -43.00 13.74 -37.76
C THR A 571 -42.74 13.37 -36.30
N VAL A 572 -43.50 13.96 -35.39
CA VAL A 572 -43.62 13.48 -34.01
C VAL A 572 -44.55 12.28 -34.03
N HIS A 573 -44.02 11.08 -33.77
CA HIS A 573 -44.81 9.85 -33.74
C HIS A 573 -45.13 9.37 -32.31
N LYS A 574 -44.35 9.83 -31.32
CA LYS A 574 -44.60 9.62 -29.89
C LYS A 574 -44.37 10.89 -29.09
N GLN A 575 -45.10 11.03 -27.99
CA GLN A 575 -44.91 12.10 -27.02
C GLN A 575 -45.08 11.60 -25.58
N ILE A 576 -44.45 12.27 -24.62
CA ILE A 576 -44.64 12.01 -23.19
C ILE A 576 -44.18 13.21 -22.37
N THR A 577 -44.80 13.45 -21.22
CA THR A 577 -44.31 14.41 -20.23
C THR A 577 -43.57 13.67 -19.11
N VAL A 578 -42.30 13.99 -18.93
CA VAL A 578 -41.44 13.42 -17.88
C VAL A 578 -40.88 14.55 -17.04
N ASN A 579 -41.08 14.50 -15.72
CA ASN A 579 -40.64 15.52 -14.76
C ASN A 579 -40.99 16.96 -15.20
N GLY A 580 -42.23 17.15 -15.68
CA GLY A 580 -42.74 18.45 -16.15
C GLY A 580 -42.25 18.89 -17.53
N THR A 581 -41.36 18.14 -18.17
CA THR A 581 -40.87 18.44 -19.53
C THR A 581 -41.63 17.59 -20.55
N LEU A 582 -42.25 18.23 -21.54
CA LEU A 582 -42.83 17.54 -22.69
C LEU A 582 -41.71 17.14 -23.67
N TRP A 583 -41.70 15.87 -24.05
CA TRP A 583 -40.77 15.28 -24.99
C TRP A 583 -41.50 14.76 -26.23
N PHE A 584 -40.84 14.88 -27.37
CA PHE A 584 -41.29 14.36 -28.66
C PHE A 584 -40.28 13.39 -29.22
N ARG A 585 -40.76 12.25 -29.72
CA ARG A 585 -39.94 11.31 -30.49
C ARG A 585 -40.12 11.61 -31.97
N LEU A 586 -39.04 12.04 -32.60
CA LEU A 586 -39.03 12.41 -34.01
C LEU A 586 -38.71 11.20 -34.89
N ILE A 587 -39.37 11.15 -36.04
CA ILE A 587 -39.05 10.27 -37.16
C ILE A 587 -38.91 11.08 -38.45
N ASN A 588 -38.10 10.57 -39.37
CA ASN A 588 -38.02 11.03 -40.76
C ASN A 588 -38.36 9.84 -41.67
N GLY A 589 -39.56 9.83 -42.25
CA GLY A 589 -40.09 8.63 -42.91
C GLY A 589 -40.20 7.47 -41.91
N ALA A 590 -39.50 6.36 -42.19
CA ALA A 590 -39.43 5.19 -41.31
C ALA A 590 -38.31 5.26 -40.25
N GLU A 591 -37.38 6.22 -40.36
CA GLU A 591 -36.20 6.29 -39.49
C GLU A 591 -36.52 6.96 -38.15
N SER A 592 -36.14 6.33 -37.04
CA SER A 592 -36.25 6.93 -35.70
C SER A 592 -35.04 7.81 -35.37
N ILE A 593 -35.28 9.13 -35.31
CA ILE A 593 -34.25 10.11 -34.95
C ILE A 593 -33.96 10.03 -33.44
N GLY A 594 -34.99 10.08 -32.61
CA GLY A 594 -34.87 10.01 -31.15
C GLY A 594 -35.78 11.01 -30.45
N TRP A 595 -35.62 11.11 -29.13
CA TRP A 595 -36.37 12.00 -28.26
C TRP A 595 -35.70 13.37 -28.15
N VAL A 596 -36.51 14.41 -28.26
CA VAL A 596 -36.12 15.81 -28.05
C VAL A 596 -37.14 16.49 -27.16
N ARG A 597 -36.74 17.59 -26.52
CA ARG A 597 -37.71 18.43 -25.81
C ARG A 597 -38.66 19.05 -26.83
N ALA A 598 -39.93 19.19 -26.48
CA ALA A 598 -40.92 19.76 -27.39
C ALA A 598 -40.55 21.19 -27.85
N VAL A 599 -39.87 21.96 -27.00
CA VAL A 599 -39.37 23.31 -27.31
C VAL A 599 -38.27 23.34 -28.37
N SER A 600 -37.62 22.21 -28.64
CA SER A 600 -36.54 22.11 -29.64
C SER A 600 -37.06 22.10 -31.07
N VAL A 601 -38.38 21.95 -31.25
CA VAL A 601 -39.06 21.89 -32.55
C VAL A 601 -40.31 22.77 -32.58
N THR A 602 -40.76 23.14 -33.78
CA THR A 602 -41.87 24.08 -34.01
C THR A 602 -42.78 23.60 -35.14
N PRO A 603 -44.07 23.97 -35.20
CA PRO A 603 -44.90 23.72 -36.37
C PRO A 603 -44.51 24.56 -37.61
N THR A 604 -43.78 25.67 -37.43
CA THR A 604 -43.45 26.61 -38.51
C THR A 604 -42.08 26.29 -39.12
N ASN A 605 -41.96 26.27 -40.45
CA ASN A 605 -40.65 26.15 -41.09
C ASN A 605 -39.90 27.49 -40.96
N TYR A 606 -38.64 27.46 -40.53
CA TYR A 606 -37.82 28.68 -40.41
C TYR A 606 -37.14 29.01 -41.74
N ASP A 607 -37.07 30.30 -42.06
CA ASP A 607 -36.36 30.84 -43.21
C ASP A 607 -34.86 31.00 -42.89
N GLN A 608 -33.99 30.64 -43.84
CA GLN A 608 -32.57 31.00 -43.78
C GLN A 608 -32.40 32.49 -44.17
N PRO A 609 -31.50 33.24 -43.53
CA PRO A 609 -31.05 34.52 -44.08
C PRO A 609 -30.31 34.28 -45.40
N VAL A 610 -30.87 34.79 -46.50
CA VAL A 610 -30.26 34.89 -47.83
C VAL A 610 -28.90 35.60 -47.74
N TYR A 611 -28.80 36.63 -46.89
CA TYR A 611 -27.55 37.22 -46.43
C TYR A 611 -27.76 38.00 -45.14
N ASP A 612 -26.66 38.28 -44.43
CA ASP A 612 -26.58 39.22 -43.32
C ASP A 612 -25.26 40.00 -43.44
N LYS A 613 -25.35 41.32 -43.59
CA LYS A 613 -24.20 42.20 -43.78
C LYS A 613 -24.26 43.41 -42.86
N THR A 614 -23.09 43.97 -42.54
CA THR A 614 -23.01 45.27 -41.88
C THR A 614 -23.48 46.38 -42.81
N LEU A 615 -24.24 47.33 -42.28
CA LEU A 615 -24.72 48.50 -43.00
C LEU A 615 -24.49 49.73 -42.13
N THR A 616 -24.05 50.83 -42.73
CA THR A 616 -23.94 52.13 -42.05
C THR A 616 -24.96 53.07 -42.65
N ALA A 617 -26.11 53.15 -42.00
CA ALA A 617 -27.24 53.96 -42.44
C ALA A 617 -27.99 54.53 -41.23
N TYR A 618 -28.79 55.57 -41.48
CA TYR A 618 -29.73 56.10 -40.50
C TYR A 618 -31.14 56.20 -41.10
N GLY A 619 -32.13 55.88 -40.27
CA GLY A 619 -33.53 55.97 -40.63
C GLY A 619 -34.39 56.50 -39.51
N LYS A 620 -35.62 56.87 -39.85
CA LYS A 620 -36.69 57.17 -38.89
C LYS A 620 -37.81 56.17 -39.08
N THR A 621 -38.55 55.90 -38.01
CA THR A 621 -39.75 55.05 -38.07
C THR A 621 -40.77 55.65 -39.05
N LYS A 622 -41.33 54.83 -39.92
CA LYS A 622 -42.52 55.18 -40.70
C LYS A 622 -43.74 55.14 -39.77
N THR A 623 -44.70 56.05 -39.92
CA THR A 623 -45.92 56.07 -39.10
C THR A 623 -46.80 54.87 -39.43
N THR A 624 -46.64 53.77 -38.69
CA THR A 624 -47.60 52.67 -38.65
C THR A 624 -47.70 52.09 -37.24
N ALA A 625 -48.94 51.91 -36.77
CA ALA A 625 -49.22 51.06 -35.62
C ALA A 625 -48.90 49.58 -35.98
N ASN A 626 -48.49 48.78 -34.98
CA ASN A 626 -48.25 47.32 -35.05
C ASN A 626 -46.86 46.80 -35.46
N GLN A 627 -45.80 47.61 -35.45
CA GLN A 627 -44.42 47.13 -35.64
C GLN A 627 -43.68 46.91 -34.30
N TYR A 628 -42.88 45.85 -34.21
CA TYR A 628 -42.12 45.48 -33.03
C TYR A 628 -40.63 45.33 -33.34
N ILE A 629 -39.81 45.54 -32.32
CA ILE A 629 -38.39 45.23 -32.30
C ILE A 629 -38.25 43.78 -31.83
N TRP A 630 -37.52 42.97 -32.58
CA TRP A 630 -37.34 41.54 -32.37
C TRP A 630 -35.93 41.22 -31.88
N LYS A 631 -35.80 40.19 -31.04
CA LYS A 631 -34.50 39.74 -30.51
C LYS A 631 -33.61 39.13 -31.58
N LEU A 632 -34.20 38.31 -32.45
CA LEU A 632 -33.55 37.70 -33.60
C LEU A 632 -34.18 38.23 -34.89
N VAL A 633 -33.53 37.99 -36.03
CA VAL A 633 -34.14 38.25 -37.34
C VAL A 633 -35.47 37.48 -37.40
N PRO A 634 -36.62 38.15 -37.67
CA PRO A 634 -37.89 37.46 -37.81
C PRO A 634 -37.81 36.25 -38.76
N ASN A 635 -38.55 35.19 -38.41
CA ASN A 635 -38.60 33.92 -39.14
C ASN A 635 -37.26 33.14 -39.26
N THR A 636 -36.24 33.43 -38.46
CA THR A 636 -34.99 32.63 -38.41
C THR A 636 -34.92 31.71 -37.18
N TYR A 637 -34.00 30.73 -37.18
CA TYR A 637 -33.88 29.74 -36.09
C TYR A 637 -33.63 30.37 -34.72
N GLY A 638 -34.25 29.78 -33.69
CA GLY A 638 -34.16 30.22 -32.30
C GLY A 638 -35.48 30.77 -31.75
N ILE A 639 -35.50 30.99 -30.44
CA ILE A 639 -36.65 31.58 -29.75
C ILE A 639 -36.62 33.09 -30.01
N ASN A 640 -37.38 33.55 -31.00
CA ASN A 640 -37.53 34.97 -31.29
C ASN A 640 -38.65 35.58 -30.42
N SER A 641 -38.34 36.65 -29.69
CA SER A 641 -39.28 37.35 -28.82
C SER A 641 -39.36 38.83 -29.20
N LYS A 642 -40.54 39.42 -28.97
CA LYS A 642 -40.75 40.87 -29.08
C LYS A 642 -40.03 41.55 -27.90
N ILE A 643 -39.13 42.47 -28.20
CA ILE A 643 -38.41 43.28 -27.20
C ILE A 643 -39.27 44.47 -26.78
N ALA A 644 -39.74 45.26 -27.75
CA ALA A 644 -40.54 46.45 -27.51
C ALA A 644 -41.30 46.87 -28.79
N PRO A 645 -42.41 47.64 -28.67
CA PRO A 645 -43.02 48.31 -29.80
C PRO A 645 -42.05 49.31 -30.46
N LEU A 646 -41.99 49.31 -31.81
CA LEU A 646 -41.14 50.26 -32.55
C LEU A 646 -41.61 51.72 -32.38
N SER A 647 -42.90 51.92 -32.09
CA SER A 647 -43.51 53.23 -31.82
C SER A 647 -42.85 53.98 -30.66
N ASN A 648 -42.21 53.29 -29.71
CA ASN A 648 -41.45 53.90 -28.62
C ASN A 648 -40.25 54.75 -29.09
N TYR A 649 -39.88 54.59 -30.36
CA TYR A 649 -38.79 55.31 -31.02
C TYR A 649 -39.26 56.24 -32.14
N SER A 650 -40.55 56.58 -32.15
CA SER A 650 -41.11 57.52 -33.13
C SER A 650 -40.38 58.86 -33.12
N GLY A 651 -40.04 59.37 -34.31
CA GLY A 651 -39.30 60.63 -34.49
C GLY A 651 -37.81 60.58 -34.13
N LYS A 652 -37.33 59.53 -33.46
CA LYS A 652 -35.90 59.37 -33.12
C LYS A 652 -35.09 58.95 -34.34
N LYS A 653 -33.82 59.37 -34.37
CA LYS A 653 -32.84 58.93 -35.37
C LYS A 653 -32.33 57.55 -34.96
N LEU A 654 -32.61 56.54 -35.77
CA LEU A 654 -32.20 55.17 -35.52
C LEU A 654 -31.01 54.84 -36.41
N ARG A 655 -29.91 54.42 -35.79
CA ARG A 655 -28.75 53.92 -36.52
C ARG A 655 -29.00 52.48 -36.92
N ILE A 656 -28.89 52.20 -38.20
CA ILE A 656 -28.93 50.85 -38.76
C ILE A 656 -27.50 50.32 -38.77
N LEU A 657 -27.30 49.16 -38.16
CA LEU A 657 -26.00 48.50 -37.96
C LEU A 657 -25.79 47.33 -38.92
N ARG A 658 -26.88 46.60 -39.21
CA ARG A 658 -26.88 45.42 -40.07
C ARG A 658 -28.14 45.36 -40.90
N GLU A 659 -28.05 44.70 -42.04
CA GLU A 659 -29.12 44.38 -42.95
C GLU A 659 -29.12 42.87 -43.18
N ALA A 660 -30.25 42.21 -42.92
CA ALA A 660 -30.45 40.79 -43.15
C ALA A 660 -31.65 40.56 -44.05
N LYS A 661 -31.46 39.81 -45.13
CA LYS A 661 -32.53 39.38 -46.04
C LYS A 661 -32.88 37.94 -45.74
N THR A 662 -34.16 37.63 -45.55
CA THR A 662 -34.70 36.26 -45.55
C THR A 662 -35.65 36.10 -46.74
N THR A 663 -36.18 34.89 -46.94
CA THR A 663 -37.32 34.66 -47.86
C THR A 663 -38.55 35.43 -47.44
N GLY A 664 -38.80 35.59 -46.14
CA GLY A 664 -39.93 36.34 -45.59
C GLY A 664 -39.81 37.88 -45.59
N GLY A 665 -38.62 38.45 -45.80
CA GLY A 665 -38.48 39.91 -45.75
C GLY A 665 -37.06 40.43 -45.69
N LEU A 666 -36.92 41.76 -45.66
CA LEU A 666 -35.65 42.45 -45.38
C LEU A 666 -35.76 43.06 -43.99
N TYR A 667 -34.71 42.94 -43.17
CA TYR A 667 -34.71 43.38 -41.78
C TYR A 667 -33.46 44.20 -41.48
N TYR A 668 -33.61 45.18 -40.59
CA TYR A 668 -32.53 46.02 -40.11
C TYR A 668 -32.28 45.80 -38.63
N GLN A 669 -31.02 45.64 -38.26
CA GLN A 669 -30.61 45.72 -36.87
C GLN A 669 -30.40 47.19 -36.51
N ILE A 670 -31.13 47.66 -35.51
CA ILE A 670 -31.16 49.08 -35.14
C ILE A 670 -30.59 49.34 -33.74
N SER A 671 -30.07 50.55 -33.58
CA SER A 671 -29.65 51.13 -32.32
C SER A 671 -30.18 52.56 -32.18
N SER A 672 -30.30 53.02 -30.93
CA SER A 672 -30.68 54.39 -30.59
C SER A 672 -29.78 54.87 -29.46
N ASN A 673 -29.21 56.08 -29.58
CA ASN A 673 -28.24 56.62 -28.62
C ASN A 673 -27.08 55.66 -28.28
N GLY A 674 -26.61 54.87 -29.26
CA GLY A 674 -25.53 53.90 -29.08
C GLY A 674 -25.94 52.55 -28.48
N GLN A 675 -27.18 52.41 -27.99
CA GLN A 675 -27.68 51.14 -27.44
C GLN A 675 -28.30 50.28 -28.55
N LEU A 676 -27.84 49.03 -28.69
CA LEU A 676 -28.43 48.04 -29.58
C LEU A 676 -29.85 47.69 -29.11
N LEU A 677 -30.83 47.80 -30.03
CA LEU A 677 -32.24 47.55 -29.72
C LEU A 677 -32.71 46.18 -30.19
N GLY A 678 -32.33 45.78 -31.42
CA GLY A 678 -32.78 44.53 -32.03
C GLY A 678 -33.07 44.68 -33.52
N TRP A 679 -33.85 43.75 -34.08
CA TRP A 679 -34.20 43.68 -35.49
C TRP A 679 -35.61 44.22 -35.75
N VAL A 680 -35.78 44.95 -36.84
CA VAL A 680 -37.08 45.46 -37.32
C VAL A 680 -37.24 45.18 -38.80
N ASP A 681 -38.49 45.13 -39.27
CA ASP A 681 -38.77 45.07 -40.70
C ASP A 681 -38.21 46.32 -41.41
N ALA A 682 -37.49 46.11 -42.50
CA ALA A 682 -36.85 47.20 -43.25
C ALA A 682 -37.87 48.21 -43.79
N SER A 683 -39.09 47.75 -44.11
CA SER A 683 -40.19 48.61 -44.57
C SER A 683 -40.73 49.54 -43.48
N ALA A 684 -40.45 49.25 -42.21
CA ALA A 684 -40.87 50.07 -41.07
C ALA A 684 -39.99 51.31 -40.88
N LEU A 685 -38.88 51.44 -41.61
CA LEU A 685 -37.99 52.60 -41.55
C LEU A 685 -37.96 53.35 -42.87
N THR A 686 -37.98 54.67 -42.80
CA THR A 686 -37.58 55.54 -43.91
C THR A 686 -36.11 55.90 -43.71
N LYS A 687 -35.23 55.37 -44.58
CA LYS A 687 -33.79 55.66 -44.56
C LYS A 687 -33.57 57.09 -45.08
N PHE A 688 -32.89 57.93 -44.30
CA PHE A 688 -32.55 59.31 -44.70
C PHE A 688 -31.04 59.52 -44.90
N TYR A 689 -30.21 58.57 -44.48
CA TYR A 689 -28.78 58.52 -44.80
C TYR A 689 -28.36 57.08 -45.09
N ASP A 690 -27.61 56.92 -46.18
CA ASP A 690 -26.90 55.70 -46.56
C ASP A 690 -25.54 56.13 -47.12
N GLY A 691 -24.44 55.71 -46.49
CA GLY A 691 -23.09 56.16 -46.87
C GLY A 691 -22.73 55.82 -48.33
N ALA A 692 -23.31 54.77 -48.90
CA ALA A 692 -23.07 54.37 -50.29
C ALA A 692 -23.78 55.29 -51.31
N ILE A 693 -24.83 56.00 -50.91
CA ILE A 693 -25.73 56.72 -51.82
C ILE A 693 -25.69 58.24 -51.58
N ALA A 694 -25.60 58.66 -50.32
CA ALA A 694 -25.77 60.06 -49.93
C ALA A 694 -24.49 60.91 -50.08
N GLU A 695 -23.31 60.29 -50.11
CA GLU A 695 -22.02 60.98 -50.06
C GLU A 695 -21.45 61.27 -51.45
N LYS A 696 -21.52 62.54 -51.87
CA LYS A 696 -20.97 63.00 -53.15
C LYS A 696 -19.54 63.52 -52.98
N PRO A 697 -18.60 63.20 -53.89
CA PRO A 697 -17.26 63.78 -53.87
C PRO A 697 -17.33 65.29 -54.13
N VAL A 698 -16.56 66.05 -53.37
CA VAL A 698 -16.33 67.47 -53.58
C VAL A 698 -14.85 67.76 -53.33
N ASN A 699 -14.36 68.89 -53.82
CA ASN A 699 -13.01 69.36 -53.50
C ASN A 699 -13.09 70.85 -53.21
N LEU A 700 -13.37 71.20 -51.95
CA LEU A 700 -13.58 72.57 -51.54
C LEU A 700 -12.62 72.92 -50.40
N THR A 701 -12.00 74.09 -50.49
CA THR A 701 -11.24 74.66 -49.38
C THR A 701 -12.19 75.41 -48.45
N LYS A 702 -12.12 75.11 -47.14
CA LYS A 702 -13.01 75.68 -46.11
C LYS A 702 -12.22 76.15 -44.89
N LYS A 703 -12.74 77.19 -44.20
CA LYS A 703 -12.26 77.61 -42.88
C LYS A 703 -13.38 77.49 -41.85
N VAL A 704 -13.00 77.30 -40.59
CA VAL A 704 -13.96 77.28 -39.48
C VAL A 704 -14.58 78.66 -39.30
N ALA A 705 -15.91 78.74 -39.38
CA ALA A 705 -16.70 79.93 -39.05
C ALA A 705 -17.25 79.87 -37.62
N ASN A 706 -17.63 78.66 -37.16
CA ASN A 706 -18.15 78.42 -35.81
C ASN A 706 -17.28 77.40 -35.07
N THR A 707 -16.48 77.85 -34.10
CA THR A 707 -15.58 76.99 -33.31
C THR A 707 -16.33 76.05 -32.35
N ALA A 708 -17.56 76.38 -31.97
CA ALA A 708 -18.44 75.49 -31.21
C ALA A 708 -19.10 74.40 -32.09
N GLY A 709 -18.93 74.48 -33.41
CA GLY A 709 -19.43 73.47 -34.35
C GLY A 709 -18.89 72.07 -34.02
N VAL A 710 -19.76 71.07 -34.13
CA VAL A 710 -19.44 69.69 -33.75
C VAL A 710 -18.96 68.89 -34.97
N LEU A 711 -18.01 67.99 -34.75
CA LEU A 711 -17.57 66.98 -35.70
C LEU A 711 -18.23 65.63 -35.34
N TYR A 712 -18.78 64.97 -36.34
CA TYR A 712 -19.41 63.64 -36.21
C TYR A 712 -18.73 62.63 -37.15
N SER A 713 -18.79 61.34 -36.85
CA SER A 713 -18.24 60.31 -37.74
C SER A 713 -19.10 60.08 -39.00
N PHE A 714 -20.38 60.46 -38.96
CA PHE A 714 -21.33 60.45 -40.08
C PHE A 714 -22.04 61.81 -40.20
N PRO A 715 -22.62 62.18 -41.35
CA PRO A 715 -23.35 63.45 -41.55
C PRO A 715 -24.73 63.45 -40.87
N VAL A 716 -24.77 63.10 -39.59
CA VAL A 716 -25.96 63.05 -38.75
C VAL A 716 -25.57 63.62 -37.39
N ASP A 717 -26.34 64.59 -36.91
CA ASP A 717 -26.28 65.14 -35.55
C ASP A 717 -26.86 64.12 -34.55
N ASP A 718 -26.07 63.09 -34.26
CA ASP A 718 -26.36 62.03 -33.29
C ASP A 718 -25.24 62.00 -32.22
N PRO A 719 -25.53 62.31 -30.94
CA PRO A 719 -24.51 62.45 -29.90
C PRO A 719 -23.48 61.30 -29.77
N PRO A 720 -23.86 60.00 -29.86
CA PRO A 720 -22.92 58.88 -29.75
C PRO A 720 -21.86 58.81 -30.84
N ILE A 721 -22.06 59.51 -31.96
CA ILE A 721 -21.10 59.54 -33.07
C ILE A 721 -20.33 60.86 -33.15
N LYS A 722 -20.44 61.72 -32.12
CA LYS A 722 -19.61 62.91 -31.98
C LYS A 722 -18.15 62.50 -31.80
N VAL A 723 -17.28 63.00 -32.68
CA VAL A 723 -15.83 62.76 -32.62
C VAL A 723 -15.05 63.97 -32.11
N GLY A 724 -15.68 65.14 -31.98
CA GLY A 724 -15.03 66.33 -31.41
C GLY A 724 -15.77 67.63 -31.72
N THR A 725 -15.06 68.76 -31.60
CA THR A 725 -15.53 70.10 -32.01
C THR A 725 -14.52 70.73 -32.96
N LEU A 726 -14.95 71.78 -33.67
CA LEU A 726 -14.12 72.52 -34.62
C LEU A 726 -13.12 73.49 -33.94
N ALA A 727 -13.16 73.64 -32.62
CA ALA A 727 -12.31 74.57 -31.86
C ALA A 727 -10.81 74.39 -32.16
N ASN A 728 -10.35 73.14 -32.25
CA ASN A 728 -8.93 72.80 -32.51
C ASN A 728 -8.47 73.07 -33.96
N PHE A 729 -9.40 73.50 -34.81
CA PHE A 729 -9.17 73.80 -36.22
C PHE A 729 -9.46 75.27 -36.56
N ALA A 730 -9.67 76.12 -35.55
CA ALA A 730 -9.78 77.56 -35.73
C ALA A 730 -8.54 78.12 -36.46
N GLY A 731 -8.76 78.95 -37.48
CA GLY A 731 -7.69 79.55 -38.29
C GLY A 731 -7.03 78.61 -39.31
N LYS A 732 -7.23 77.28 -39.22
CA LYS A 732 -6.67 76.32 -40.18
C LYS A 732 -7.47 76.28 -41.48
N THR A 733 -6.76 76.02 -42.58
CA THR A 733 -7.36 75.72 -43.88
C THR A 733 -7.65 74.22 -43.95
N LEU A 734 -8.91 73.86 -44.18
CA LEU A 734 -9.38 72.47 -44.25
C LEU A 734 -9.87 72.15 -45.66
N THR A 735 -9.81 70.88 -46.04
CA THR A 735 -10.38 70.39 -47.32
C THR A 735 -11.66 69.64 -47.05
N ALA A 736 -12.78 70.04 -47.67
CA ALA A 736 -13.97 69.23 -47.73
C ALA A 736 -13.86 68.27 -48.92
N ASP A 737 -13.85 66.95 -48.65
CA ASP A 737 -13.66 65.93 -49.69
C ASP A 737 -14.94 65.15 -50.04
N ARG A 738 -15.96 65.25 -49.18
CA ARG A 738 -17.31 64.72 -49.41
C ARG A 738 -18.37 65.72 -48.94
N GLN A 739 -19.51 65.69 -49.60
CA GLN A 739 -20.72 66.39 -49.20
C GLN A 739 -21.89 65.41 -49.11
N ALA A 740 -22.80 65.67 -48.17
CA ALA A 740 -24.06 64.95 -48.06
C ALA A 740 -25.20 65.92 -47.75
N ASN A 741 -26.33 65.79 -48.44
CA ASN A 741 -27.54 66.56 -48.17
C ASN A 741 -28.49 65.70 -47.34
N ILE A 742 -28.53 65.95 -46.05
CA ILE A 742 -29.25 65.12 -45.07
C ILE A 742 -30.31 65.97 -44.39
N GLU A 743 -31.57 65.58 -44.54
CA GLU A 743 -32.73 66.30 -43.97
C GLU A 743 -32.76 67.81 -44.30
N GLY A 744 -32.42 68.16 -45.56
CA GLY A 744 -32.37 69.55 -46.02
C GLY A 744 -31.15 70.35 -45.57
N LYS A 745 -30.22 69.74 -44.81
CA LYS A 745 -28.97 70.36 -44.38
C LYS A 745 -27.80 69.84 -45.21
N VAL A 746 -26.91 70.74 -45.63
CA VAL A 746 -25.66 70.38 -46.30
C VAL A 746 -24.60 70.07 -45.26
N TRP A 747 -23.99 68.91 -45.34
CA TRP A 747 -22.88 68.46 -44.51
C TRP A 747 -21.63 68.31 -45.36
N TYR A 748 -20.48 68.66 -44.80
CA TYR A 748 -19.17 68.43 -45.40
C TYR A 748 -18.32 67.52 -44.51
N ARG A 749 -17.64 66.56 -45.15
CA ARG A 749 -16.58 65.77 -44.52
C ARG A 749 -15.27 66.50 -44.68
N LEU A 750 -14.64 66.83 -43.57
CA LEU A 750 -13.43 67.63 -43.54
C LEU A 750 -12.18 66.76 -43.39
N LYS A 751 -11.11 67.22 -44.03
CA LYS A 751 -9.75 66.74 -43.89
C LYS A 751 -8.82 67.86 -43.44
N ASN A 752 -7.91 67.52 -42.54
CA ASN A 752 -6.74 68.35 -42.21
C ASN A 752 -5.49 67.65 -42.77
N GLY A 753 -4.92 68.19 -43.84
CA GLY A 753 -3.99 67.44 -44.69
C GLY A 753 -4.67 66.19 -45.27
N ASN A 754 -4.08 65.01 -45.06
CA ASN A 754 -4.62 63.74 -45.54
C ASN A 754 -5.57 63.05 -44.55
N VAL A 755 -5.75 63.59 -43.33
CA VAL A 755 -6.52 62.94 -42.25
C VAL A 755 -7.95 63.44 -42.27
N VAL A 756 -8.91 62.51 -42.37
CA VAL A 756 -10.35 62.82 -42.18
C VAL A 756 -10.60 63.11 -40.70
N ILE A 757 -11.15 64.29 -40.41
CA ILE A 757 -11.42 64.73 -39.04
C ILE A 757 -12.90 64.61 -38.66
N GLY A 758 -13.79 64.41 -39.64
CA GLY A 758 -15.21 64.15 -39.43
C GLY A 758 -16.13 65.00 -40.31
N TRP A 759 -17.43 64.82 -40.12
CA TRP A 759 -18.51 65.55 -40.77
C TRP A 759 -18.98 66.71 -39.90
N THR A 760 -19.26 67.85 -40.54
CA THR A 760 -19.91 68.99 -39.88
C THR A 760 -20.88 69.68 -40.83
N LEU A 761 -21.80 70.47 -40.29
CA LEU A 761 -22.74 71.26 -41.07
C LEU A 761 -22.01 72.36 -41.86
N MET A 762 -22.44 72.60 -43.10
CA MET A 762 -21.94 73.71 -43.93
C MET A 762 -22.01 75.05 -43.21
N ALA A 763 -23.04 75.28 -42.38
CA ALA A 763 -23.21 76.51 -41.60
C ALA A 763 -22.07 76.77 -40.60
N ASN A 764 -21.26 75.76 -40.25
CA ASN A 764 -20.11 75.94 -39.36
C ASN A 764 -18.85 76.41 -40.11
N LEU A 765 -18.91 76.55 -41.42
CA LEU A 765 -17.77 76.81 -42.31
C LEU A 765 -17.98 78.09 -43.12
N LYS A 766 -16.88 78.75 -43.47
CA LYS A 766 -16.84 79.87 -44.42
C LYS A 766 -15.84 79.60 -45.54
#